data_AF-A0A0E3WT01-F1
#
_entry.id   AF-A0A0E3WT01-F1
#
_cell.length_a   1.000
_cell.length_b   1.000
_cell.length_c   1.000
_cell.angle_alpha   90.00
_cell.angle_beta   90.00
_cell.angle_gamma   90.00
#
_symmetry.space_group_name_H-M   'P 1'
#
loop_
_entity.id
_entity.type
_entity.pdbx_description
1 polymer ?
#
loop_
_entity_poly.entity_id
_entity_poly.type
_entity_poly.pdbx_seq_one_letter_code
_entity_poly.pdbx_strand_id
1 'polypeptide(L)'
;MDSEKVIPELHDVGKLVDTKWIANYISEKLSVPRNNLDFSHSFWCINKETGEEIDYRGLFKESFKETPSYKCIRYHHEPEGASEKVLSEFSSKRNEYEVFLVSLADQMASSISRALTIKEKEELEKKGLKSERVFLKLWKTSPDKMTDLISSKEDFEELIRFINSVTNKNHYLKNFENELLNRPEDLFPPKNITSLYTHSKLVGKIFRFFDESKAIRKEKDHFEFQGIKVNDVKDAMNKWSIVFVLGQIKFPHYPSRVKDLNLFQILKDNVKDFSENNNVIFNTSTRFVAIMLPDTSLEDFCKPFTDNGFIVKIEEVNVKLNKLHLTPKSLRKRNMDELHEANCKFSASLRDQNVPENIIQEKLKKQESEYLLKGFHESNIYGGLPLTIDNICEICQMKSVERDWIDEESGLVEHLCNGCYSIREKKSLATLIQDWYNKNPYSKIAWIKIDLDVNYLNEVLENLLNRYLDKKLGSEDFKDIELRFSVLAEFQNDYNSFLKDFNNSLINKFGYENVQLILDDFFCVNIDKLSKIKIVLEMYHELFYKYFPKLAEQKSPITFSASSSSAKFAFFRHWQLIEQPLDDINMVAIGKGSMHVSLPQLGELLKSRIPSSTQLHKLSKVSEKSELLGKKLVYDRGDFRLHKDLEPIRKLSGVVNFKTILIFTKIMEDSNFHEVP
;
A
#
# COMPACT_ATOMS: atom_id res chain seq x y z
N MET A 1 36.66 -0.32 18.85
CA MET A 1 35.49 0.42 19.35
C MET A 1 34.51 0.43 18.19
N ASP A 2 33.47 -0.40 18.23
CA ASP A 2 32.41 -0.32 17.24
C ASP A 2 31.81 1.08 17.32
N SER A 3 31.95 1.86 16.24
CA SER A 3 31.31 3.16 16.13
C SER A 3 29.81 2.97 16.31
N GLU A 4 29.20 3.71 17.23
CA GLU A 4 27.74 3.69 17.42
C GLU A 4 27.05 3.89 16.06
N LYS A 5 26.23 2.91 15.64
CA LYS A 5 25.54 2.94 14.35
C LYS A 5 24.45 4.03 14.37
N VAL A 6 24.33 4.80 13.30
CA VAL A 6 23.26 5.81 13.14
C VAL A 6 21.88 5.14 13.17
N ILE A 7 20.95 5.72 13.93
CA ILE A 7 19.54 5.36 13.96
C ILE A 7 18.76 6.49 13.28
N PRO A 8 18.63 6.48 11.94
CA PRO A 8 18.04 7.57 11.17
C PRO A 8 16.56 7.79 11.49
N GLU A 9 15.85 6.79 12.00
CA GLU A 9 14.44 6.91 12.40
C GLU A 9 14.22 7.99 13.49
N LEU A 10 15.26 8.32 14.27
CA LEU A 10 15.20 9.31 15.35
C LEU A 10 15.28 10.76 14.88
N HIS A 11 15.61 11.05 13.62
CA HIS A 11 15.92 12.42 13.17
C HIS A 11 14.88 13.46 13.59
N ASP A 12 13.60 13.08 13.57
CA ASP A 12 12.46 13.93 13.90
C ASP A 12 11.87 13.71 15.31
N VAL A 13 12.58 13.02 16.20
CA VAL A 13 12.06 12.66 17.52
C VAL A 13 11.62 13.87 18.37
N GLY A 14 12.18 15.06 18.14
CA GLY A 14 11.73 16.29 18.80
C GLY A 14 10.32 16.75 18.40
N LYS A 15 9.73 16.23 17.30
CA LYS A 15 8.32 16.47 16.94
C LYS A 15 7.33 15.87 17.95
N LEU A 16 7.80 15.02 18.88
CA LEU A 16 7.02 14.49 20.01
C LEU A 16 6.87 15.48 21.17
N VAL A 17 7.63 16.59 21.17
CA VAL A 17 7.63 17.59 22.25
C VAL A 17 6.60 18.69 21.99
N ASP A 18 5.86 19.10 23.02
CA ASP A 18 5.00 20.28 22.92
C ASP A 18 5.86 21.55 22.88
N THR A 19 6.02 22.08 21.67
CA THR A 19 6.78 23.31 21.41
C THR A 19 6.26 24.51 22.22
N LYS A 20 4.96 24.54 22.56
CA LYS A 20 4.39 25.60 23.41
C LYS A 20 4.88 25.52 24.84
N TRP A 21 4.85 24.31 25.41
CA TRP A 21 5.29 24.08 26.79
C TRP A 21 6.80 24.34 26.93
N ILE A 22 7.63 23.76 26.05
CA ILE A 22 9.09 23.91 26.14
C ILE A 22 9.52 25.36 25.93
N ALA A 23 8.91 26.08 24.98
CA ALA A 23 9.21 27.49 24.75
C ALA A 23 8.82 28.37 25.96
N ASN A 24 7.71 28.07 26.64
CA ASN A 24 7.35 28.76 27.88
C ASN A 24 8.40 28.49 28.97
N TYR A 25 8.80 27.22 29.16
CA TYR A 25 9.79 26.84 30.16
C TYR A 25 11.15 27.53 29.92
N ILE A 26 11.62 27.55 28.67
CA ILE A 26 12.87 28.24 28.30
C ILE A 26 12.73 29.76 28.50
N SER A 27 11.62 30.34 28.07
CA SER A 27 11.34 31.77 28.22
C SER A 27 11.40 32.21 29.68
N GLU A 28 10.79 31.44 30.59
CA GLU A 28 10.80 31.68 32.03
C GLU A 28 12.20 31.54 32.64
N LYS A 29 13.01 30.57 32.17
CA LYS A 29 14.33 30.30 32.75
C LYS A 29 15.44 31.20 32.24
N LEU A 30 15.37 31.62 30.99
CA LEU A 30 16.39 32.43 30.33
C LEU A 30 16.00 33.90 30.18
N SER A 31 14.80 34.29 30.62
CA SER A 31 14.26 35.65 30.46
C SER A 31 14.20 36.15 29.01
N VAL A 32 14.08 35.23 28.04
CA VAL A 32 13.92 35.56 26.62
C VAL A 32 12.43 35.49 26.27
N PRO A 33 11.81 36.53 25.67
CA PRO A 33 10.40 36.49 25.31
C PRO A 33 10.08 35.30 24.40
N ARG A 34 9.02 34.54 24.73
CA ARG A 34 8.61 33.37 23.94
C ARG A 34 8.47 33.65 22.44
N ASN A 35 7.95 34.81 22.06
CA ASN A 35 7.75 35.17 20.64
C ASN A 35 9.08 35.34 19.89
N ASN A 36 10.19 35.51 20.62
CA ASN A 36 11.53 35.64 20.08
C ASN A 36 12.26 34.29 20.04
N LEU A 37 11.66 33.21 20.54
CA LEU A 37 12.23 31.86 20.46
C LEU A 37 11.68 31.17 19.21
N ASP A 38 12.59 30.76 18.32
CA ASP A 38 12.26 29.84 17.24
C ASP A 38 12.68 28.43 17.59
N PHE A 39 11.70 27.58 17.92
CA PHE A 39 11.97 26.20 18.33
C PHE A 39 11.96 25.27 17.12
N SER A 40 13.06 24.58 16.91
CA SER A 40 13.14 23.49 15.94
C SER A 40 12.94 22.14 16.63
N HIS A 41 12.44 21.14 15.89
CA HIS A 41 12.34 19.76 16.38
C HIS A 41 13.71 19.06 16.55
N SER A 42 14.81 19.80 16.40
CA SER A 42 16.19 19.34 16.60
C SER A 42 16.68 19.40 18.06
N PHE A 43 15.81 19.85 18.98
CA PHE A 43 16.14 20.21 20.36
C PHE A 43 17.02 21.46 20.53
N TRP A 44 16.85 22.42 19.63
CA TRP A 44 17.55 23.71 19.64
C TRP A 44 16.60 24.87 19.35
N CYS A 45 16.98 26.04 19.84
CA CYS A 45 16.21 27.26 19.74
C CYS A 45 17.08 28.39 19.16
N ILE A 46 16.55 29.16 18.20
CA ILE A 46 17.19 30.38 17.72
C ILE A 46 16.48 31.60 18.34
N ASN A 47 17.26 32.58 18.79
CA ASN A 47 16.72 33.89 19.12
C ASN A 47 16.44 34.67 17.82
N LYS A 48 15.17 34.92 17.51
CA LYS A 48 14.74 35.62 16.29
C LYS A 48 15.26 37.06 16.18
N GLU A 49 15.58 37.72 17.29
CA GLU A 49 16.12 39.08 17.28
C GLU A 49 17.60 39.13 16.97
N THR A 50 18.38 38.19 17.52
CA THR A 50 19.85 38.20 17.41
C THR A 50 20.37 37.21 16.36
N GLY A 51 19.57 36.23 15.95
CA GLY A 51 19.99 35.10 15.12
C GLY A 51 20.95 34.15 15.84
N GLU A 52 21.11 34.29 17.16
CA GLU A 52 21.99 33.45 17.96
C GLU A 52 21.29 32.16 18.40
N GLU A 53 22.06 31.08 18.49
CA GLU A 53 21.59 29.80 19.00
C GLU A 53 21.55 29.82 20.54
N ILE A 54 20.44 29.35 21.09
CA ILE A 54 20.23 29.19 22.53
C ILE A 54 20.39 27.71 22.89
N ASP A 55 21.50 27.39 23.54
CA ASP A 55 21.70 26.08 24.17
C ASP A 55 20.95 26.01 25.50
N TYR A 56 19.76 25.42 25.47
CA TYR A 56 18.93 25.25 26.66
C TYR A 56 19.15 23.90 27.36
N ARG A 57 20.11 23.07 26.90
CA ARG A 57 20.34 21.72 27.45
C ARG A 57 20.69 21.76 28.93
N GLY A 58 21.38 22.80 29.38
CA GLY A 58 21.73 23.03 30.80
C GLY A 58 20.53 23.30 31.72
N LEU A 59 19.31 23.50 31.19
CA LEU A 59 18.11 23.70 32.00
C LEU A 59 17.50 22.39 32.54
N PHE A 60 17.99 21.25 32.08
CA PHE A 60 17.51 19.92 32.39
C PHE A 60 18.59 19.10 33.11
N LYS A 61 18.17 18.09 33.90
CA LYS A 61 19.13 17.22 34.61
C LYS A 61 19.90 16.28 33.68
N GLU A 62 19.33 16.02 32.52
CA GLU A 62 19.84 15.08 31.53
C GLU A 62 20.46 15.85 30.37
N SER A 63 21.63 15.42 29.90
CA SER A 63 22.30 15.99 28.73
C SER A 63 22.34 14.99 27.58
N PHE A 64 22.24 15.47 26.35
CA PHE A 64 22.40 14.62 25.18
C PHE A 64 23.83 14.08 25.09
N LYS A 65 23.97 12.78 24.87
CA LYS A 65 25.24 12.19 24.44
C LYS A 65 25.46 12.54 22.97
N GLU A 66 26.66 13.00 22.65
CA GLU A 66 27.08 13.30 21.27
C GLU A 66 27.27 12.00 20.47
N THR A 67 26.16 11.41 20.04
CA THR A 67 26.11 10.23 19.19
C THR A 67 25.95 10.62 17.72
N PRO A 68 26.31 9.77 16.75
CA PRO A 68 26.03 10.02 15.33
C PRO A 68 24.54 10.26 15.05
N SER A 69 23.65 9.57 15.76
CA SER A 69 22.19 9.79 15.68
C SER A 69 21.81 11.19 16.17
N TYR A 70 22.39 11.66 17.27
CA TYR A 70 22.15 13.00 17.78
C TYR A 70 22.60 14.09 16.80
N LYS A 71 23.75 13.91 16.14
CA LYS A 71 24.17 14.82 15.06
C LYS A 71 23.14 14.89 13.94
N CYS A 72 22.58 13.75 13.55
CA CYS A 72 21.53 13.71 12.52
C CYS A 72 20.29 14.48 12.97
N ILE A 73 19.81 14.26 14.20
CA ILE A 73 18.70 15.03 14.80
C ILE A 73 18.98 16.53 14.73
N ARG A 74 20.21 16.94 15.08
CA ARG A 74 20.57 18.35 15.15
C ARG A 74 20.67 19.04 13.79
N TYR A 75 21.34 18.41 12.83
CA TYR A 75 21.86 19.13 11.66
C TYR A 75 21.15 18.81 10.34
N HIS A 76 20.17 17.90 10.30
CA HIS A 76 19.51 17.53 9.03
C HIS A 76 18.69 18.67 8.40
N HIS A 77 18.14 19.58 9.22
CA HIS A 77 17.51 20.82 8.77
C HIS A 77 18.35 22.05 9.10
N GLU A 78 18.33 23.03 8.20
CA GLU A 78 18.87 24.35 8.48
C GLU A 78 17.87 25.17 9.30
N PRO A 79 18.32 25.83 10.37
CA PRO A 79 17.45 26.67 11.19
C PRO A 79 17.06 27.95 10.43
N GLU A 80 15.77 28.26 10.44
CA GLU A 80 15.25 29.51 9.87
C GLU A 80 15.68 30.72 10.74
N GLY A 81 16.05 31.84 10.11
CA GLY A 81 16.40 33.08 10.81
C GLY A 81 17.71 33.07 11.60
N ALA A 82 18.53 32.02 11.46
CA ALA A 82 19.82 31.94 12.13
C ALA A 82 20.87 32.89 11.51
N SER A 83 21.82 33.34 12.35
CA SER A 83 22.95 34.18 11.92
C SER A 83 23.87 33.45 10.94
N GLU A 84 24.62 34.19 10.12
CA GLU A 84 25.58 33.62 9.16
C GLU A 84 26.59 32.68 9.83
N LYS A 85 26.99 32.98 11.07
CA LYS A 85 27.88 32.13 11.86
C LYS A 85 27.26 30.75 12.11
N VAL A 86 26.01 30.71 12.56
CA VAL A 86 25.29 29.45 12.81
C VAL A 86 25.06 28.71 11.49
N LEU A 87 24.65 29.40 10.43
CA LEU A 87 24.47 28.80 9.11
C LEU A 87 25.77 28.19 8.55
N SER A 88 26.91 28.83 8.77
CA SER A 88 28.22 28.30 8.36
C SER A 88 28.58 26.99 9.09
N GLU A 89 28.24 26.88 10.37
CA GLU A 89 28.42 25.64 11.14
C GLU A 89 27.50 24.53 10.63
N PHE A 90 26.22 24.82 10.42
CA PHE A 90 25.26 23.87 9.88
C PHE A 90 25.67 23.39 8.48
N SER A 91 26.10 24.28 7.58
CA SER A 91 26.59 23.91 6.26
C SER A 91 27.78 22.94 6.34
N SER A 92 28.75 23.22 7.23
CA SER A 92 29.89 22.33 7.47
C SER A 92 29.46 20.95 7.99
N LYS A 93 28.50 20.91 8.93
CA LYS A 93 27.98 19.66 9.50
C LYS A 93 27.09 18.88 8.55
N ARG A 94 26.31 19.54 7.69
CA ARG A 94 25.50 18.90 6.66
C ARG A 94 26.33 18.23 5.58
N ASN A 95 27.58 18.65 5.41
CA ASN A 95 28.55 17.96 4.58
C ASN A 95 29.11 16.68 5.25
N GLU A 96 28.82 16.39 6.53
CA GLU A 96 29.07 15.05 7.11
C GLU A 96 28.20 14.00 6.39
N TYR A 97 28.75 12.82 6.12
CA TYR A 97 28.13 11.84 5.22
C TYR A 97 26.77 11.35 5.76
N GLU A 98 26.72 11.06 7.05
CA GLU A 98 25.53 10.59 7.75
C GLU A 98 24.43 11.64 7.77
N VAL A 99 24.79 12.91 8.00
CA VAL A 99 23.83 14.04 8.03
C VAL A 99 23.28 14.31 6.63
N PHE A 100 24.13 14.26 5.60
CA PHE A 100 23.71 14.37 4.21
C PHE A 100 22.72 13.25 3.82
N LEU A 101 23.04 12.00 4.15
CA LEU A 101 22.16 10.86 3.84
C LEU A 101 20.82 10.93 4.56
N VAL A 102 20.80 11.31 5.85
CA VAL A 102 19.54 11.50 6.59
C VAL A 102 18.71 12.62 5.95
N SER A 103 19.35 13.74 5.59
CA SER A 103 18.67 14.86 4.92
C SER A 103 18.11 14.47 3.55
N LEU A 104 18.82 13.64 2.79
CA LEU A 104 18.34 13.11 1.51
C LEU A 104 17.15 12.16 1.70
N ALA A 105 17.26 11.25 2.67
CA ALA A 105 16.22 10.28 2.99
C ALA A 105 14.93 10.96 3.50
N ASP A 106 15.07 11.98 4.34
CA ASP A 106 13.98 12.86 4.81
C ASP A 106 13.21 13.47 3.63
N GLN A 107 13.91 14.13 2.70
CA GLN A 107 13.26 14.73 1.52
C GLN A 107 12.58 13.70 0.62
N MET A 108 13.18 12.51 0.45
CA MET A 108 12.57 11.43 -0.33
C MET A 108 11.33 10.85 0.35
N ALA A 109 11.30 10.79 1.69
CA ALA A 109 10.20 10.26 2.49
C ALA A 109 9.05 11.26 2.74
N SER A 110 9.15 12.49 2.25
CA SER A 110 8.08 13.50 2.36
C SER A 110 6.76 13.00 1.75
N SER A 111 5.62 13.53 2.22
CA SER A 111 4.28 13.21 1.71
C SER A 111 3.96 13.79 0.34
N ILE A 112 4.59 14.93 0.00
CA ILE A 112 4.32 15.68 -1.22
C ILE A 112 5.59 16.03 -2.00
N SER A 113 5.43 16.29 -3.30
CA SER A 113 6.53 16.51 -4.26
C SER A 113 7.42 17.72 -3.94
N ARG A 114 6.92 18.75 -3.24
CA ARG A 114 7.67 19.97 -2.94
C ARG A 114 7.37 20.55 -1.56
N ALA A 115 8.34 21.25 -0.99
CA ALA A 115 8.11 22.11 0.16
C ALA A 115 7.31 23.36 -0.26
N LEU A 116 6.36 23.77 0.58
CA LEU A 116 5.73 25.08 0.47
C LEU A 116 6.75 26.14 0.90
N THR A 117 6.90 27.18 0.09
CA THR A 117 7.69 28.36 0.42
C THR A 117 7.02 29.14 1.57
N ILE A 118 7.79 29.97 2.28
CA ILE A 118 7.27 30.83 3.35
C ILE A 118 6.15 31.72 2.82
N LYS A 119 6.32 32.30 1.64
CA LYS A 119 5.29 33.14 1.00
C LYS A 119 4.01 32.36 0.74
N GLU A 120 4.11 31.14 0.23
CA GLU A 120 2.94 30.28 0.04
C GLU A 120 2.28 29.95 1.38
N LYS A 121 3.04 29.58 2.41
CA LYS A 121 2.49 29.34 3.75
C LYS A 121 1.75 30.57 4.28
N GLU A 122 2.36 31.75 4.19
CA GLU A 122 1.75 33.02 4.62
C GLU A 122 0.48 33.36 3.81
N GLU A 123 0.49 33.14 2.51
CA GLU A 123 -0.69 33.35 1.65
C GLU A 123 -1.83 32.40 1.99
N LEU A 124 -1.50 31.15 2.31
CA LEU A 124 -2.47 30.14 2.74
C LEU A 124 -3.02 30.45 4.13
N GLU A 125 -2.19 30.91 5.04
CA GLU A 125 -2.63 31.41 6.35
C GLU A 125 -3.57 32.61 6.22
N LYS A 126 -3.26 33.55 5.30
CA LYS A 126 -4.16 34.68 4.96
C LYS A 126 -5.48 34.21 4.36
N LYS A 127 -5.47 33.12 3.58
CA LYS A 127 -6.67 32.45 3.04
C LYS A 127 -7.41 31.60 4.09
N GLY A 128 -6.95 31.58 5.35
CA GLY A 128 -7.62 30.92 6.47
C GLY A 128 -7.14 29.49 6.73
N LEU A 129 -6.17 28.98 5.97
CA LEU A 129 -5.55 27.68 6.19
C LEU A 129 -4.50 27.79 7.30
N LYS A 130 -4.84 27.33 8.51
CA LYS A 130 -3.92 27.33 9.64
C LYS A 130 -3.33 25.94 9.82
N SER A 131 -2.17 25.84 10.45
CA SER A 131 -1.68 24.57 10.97
C SER A 131 -2.75 23.91 11.83
N GLU A 132 -3.28 22.79 11.37
CA GLU A 132 -4.32 22.04 12.08
C GLU A 132 -3.61 20.98 12.92
N ARG A 133 -3.93 20.90 14.23
CA ARG A 133 -3.51 19.77 15.07
C ARG A 133 -4.38 18.55 14.76
N VAL A 134 -4.31 18.11 13.51
CA VAL A 134 -5.19 17.13 12.91
C VAL A 134 -4.36 16.27 11.95
N PHE A 135 -4.39 14.95 12.18
CA PHE A 135 -3.88 13.98 11.23
C PHE A 135 -4.99 13.53 10.28
N LEU A 136 -4.80 13.72 8.98
CA LEU A 136 -5.83 13.46 7.97
C LEU A 136 -5.39 12.36 7.00
N LYS A 137 -5.87 11.14 7.20
CA LYS A 137 -5.76 10.13 6.15
C LYS A 137 -6.78 10.41 5.05
N LEU A 138 -6.33 10.55 3.80
CA LEU A 138 -7.17 10.92 2.65
C LEU A 138 -8.38 10.00 2.46
N TRP A 139 -8.27 8.74 2.85
CA TRP A 139 -9.33 7.72 2.71
C TRP A 139 -10.32 7.67 3.88
N LYS A 140 -10.16 8.49 4.94
CA LYS A 140 -11.05 8.56 6.11
C LYS A 140 -12.01 9.76 6.05
N THR A 141 -13.12 9.67 6.76
CA THR A 141 -14.13 10.75 6.86
C THR A 141 -13.83 11.77 7.95
N SER A 142 -13.19 11.32 9.03
CA SER A 142 -12.81 12.15 10.16
C SER A 142 -11.31 12.05 10.37
N PRO A 143 -10.67 13.14 10.82
CA PRO A 143 -9.29 13.07 11.24
C PRO A 143 -9.11 12.16 12.46
N ASP A 144 -7.92 11.56 12.55
CA ASP A 144 -7.53 10.81 13.73
C ASP A 144 -7.21 11.78 14.88
N LYS A 145 -7.52 11.37 16.11
CA LYS A 145 -7.16 12.15 17.30
C LYS A 145 -5.65 12.12 17.47
N MET A 146 -5.03 13.28 17.64
CA MET A 146 -3.63 13.34 18.01
C MET A 146 -3.42 12.85 19.44
N THR A 147 -2.31 12.16 19.67
CA THR A 147 -1.82 11.86 21.02
C THR A 147 -1.31 13.11 21.72
N ASP A 148 -1.31 13.07 23.04
CA ASP A 148 -0.70 14.11 23.86
C ASP A 148 0.80 14.16 23.56
N LEU A 149 1.33 15.39 23.48
CA LEU A 149 2.75 15.64 23.29
C LEU A 149 3.46 15.63 24.65
N ILE A 150 4.76 15.39 24.63
CA ILE A 150 5.62 15.52 25.81
C ILE A 150 5.59 16.99 26.26
N SER A 151 4.91 17.23 27.38
CA SER A 151 4.58 18.58 27.88
C SER A 151 4.92 18.76 29.36
N SER A 152 5.80 17.92 29.90
CA SER A 152 6.30 18.03 31.27
C SER A 152 7.83 17.90 31.30
N LYS A 153 8.43 18.44 32.35
CA LYS A 153 9.89 18.41 32.50
C LYS A 153 10.39 16.98 32.67
N GLU A 154 9.66 16.21 33.47
CA GLU A 154 9.96 14.82 33.79
C GLU A 154 9.93 13.94 32.53
N ASP A 155 8.89 14.09 31.70
CA ASP A 155 8.75 13.35 30.44
C ASP A 155 9.83 13.75 29.43
N PHE A 156 10.22 15.03 29.40
CA PHE A 156 11.32 15.50 28.54
C PHE A 156 12.68 14.96 29.00
N GLU A 157 12.95 14.93 30.31
CA GLU A 157 14.14 14.28 30.86
C GLU A 157 14.16 12.77 30.56
N GLU A 158 13.00 12.11 30.62
CA GLU A 158 12.86 10.70 30.22
C GLU A 158 13.13 10.48 28.72
N LEU A 159 12.64 11.37 27.85
CA LEU A 159 12.95 11.33 26.42
C LEU A 159 14.46 11.43 26.16
N ILE A 160 15.16 12.33 26.85
CA ILE A 160 16.62 12.46 26.73
C ILE A 160 17.31 11.17 27.19
N ARG A 161 16.91 10.59 28.33
CA ARG A 161 17.44 9.29 28.80
C ARG A 161 17.19 8.18 27.78
N PHE A 162 16.02 8.17 27.16
CA PHE A 162 15.70 7.22 26.11
C PHE A 162 16.63 7.38 24.90
N ILE A 163 16.76 8.60 24.37
CA ILE A 163 17.64 8.89 23.21
C ILE A 163 19.11 8.52 23.52
N ASN A 164 19.55 8.70 24.76
CA ASN A 164 20.91 8.36 25.21
C ASN A 164 21.15 6.85 25.43
N SER A 165 20.10 6.03 25.42
CA SER A 165 20.16 4.59 25.72
C SER A 165 19.62 3.72 24.58
N VAL A 166 18.95 4.30 23.58
CA VAL A 166 18.40 3.59 22.44
C VAL A 166 19.53 2.97 21.59
N THR A 167 19.42 1.66 21.34
CA THR A 167 20.45 0.89 20.63
C THR A 167 20.06 0.52 19.21
N ASN A 168 18.78 0.57 18.87
CA ASN A 168 18.28 0.19 17.55
C ASN A 168 16.91 0.81 17.25
N LYS A 169 16.56 0.82 15.96
CA LYS A 169 15.29 1.35 15.43
C LYS A 169 14.03 0.70 16.03
N ASN A 170 14.06 -0.60 16.31
CA ASN A 170 12.88 -1.33 16.78
C ASN A 170 12.53 -0.91 18.21
N HIS A 171 13.54 -0.62 19.04
CA HIS A 171 13.33 -0.07 20.38
C HIS A 171 12.61 1.28 20.30
N TYR A 172 13.04 2.18 19.41
CA TYR A 172 12.38 3.48 19.19
C TYR A 172 10.95 3.34 18.67
N LEU A 173 10.76 2.65 17.54
CA LEU A 173 9.46 2.54 16.88
C LEU A 173 8.42 1.86 17.76
N LYS A 174 8.83 0.90 18.61
CA LYS A 174 7.93 0.20 19.53
C LYS A 174 7.60 1.05 20.76
N ASN A 175 8.57 1.77 21.34
CA ASN A 175 8.32 2.59 22.52
C ASN A 175 7.37 3.75 22.27
N PHE A 176 7.43 4.34 21.07
CA PHE A 176 6.61 5.50 20.69
C PHE A 176 5.60 5.18 19.58
N GLU A 177 5.23 3.92 19.40
CA GLU A 177 4.39 3.49 18.26
C GLU A 177 3.08 4.29 18.17
N ASN A 178 2.38 4.45 19.28
CA ASN A 178 1.10 5.15 19.34
C ASN A 178 1.26 6.65 19.10
N GLU A 179 2.28 7.26 19.71
CA GLU A 179 2.58 8.68 19.58
C GLU A 179 2.97 9.02 18.15
N LEU A 180 3.77 8.17 17.52
CA LEU A 180 4.24 8.34 16.14
C LEU A 180 3.12 8.11 15.12
N LEU A 181 2.25 7.12 15.33
CA LEU A 181 1.12 6.82 14.42
C LEU A 181 0.05 7.91 14.42
N ASN A 182 -0.14 8.61 15.55
CA ASN A 182 -1.16 9.65 15.72
C ASN A 182 -0.61 11.07 15.59
N ARG A 183 0.68 11.23 15.27
CA ARG A 183 1.33 12.51 14.99
C ARG A 183 1.50 12.64 13.48
N PRO A 184 0.96 13.68 12.81
CA PRO A 184 1.31 13.92 11.42
C PRO A 184 2.78 14.34 11.31
N GLU A 185 3.42 13.97 10.19
CA GLU A 185 4.79 14.35 9.86
C GLU A 185 4.96 15.88 9.83
N ASP A 186 4.07 16.58 9.15
CA ASP A 186 3.98 18.05 9.12
C ASP A 186 2.55 18.46 9.53
N LEU A 187 2.42 19.49 10.36
CA LEU A 187 1.12 20.00 10.82
C LEU A 187 0.42 20.86 9.77
N PHE A 188 1.15 21.33 8.76
CA PHE A 188 0.64 22.25 7.76
C PHE A 188 0.01 21.50 6.59
N PRO A 189 -1.26 21.76 6.23
CA PRO A 189 -1.87 21.11 5.09
C PRO A 189 -1.27 21.55 3.74
N PRO A 190 -1.21 20.67 2.73
CA PRO A 190 -1.76 19.31 2.68
C PRO A 190 -0.79 18.21 3.17
N LYS A 191 0.26 18.55 3.92
CA LYS A 191 1.29 17.58 4.31
C LYS A 191 0.94 16.75 5.54
N ASN A 192 -0.12 17.12 6.25
CA ASN A 192 -0.63 16.42 7.43
C ASN A 192 -1.36 15.10 7.11
N ILE A 193 -0.95 14.40 6.04
CA ILE A 193 -1.60 13.21 5.49
C ILE A 193 -0.81 11.91 5.70
N THR A 194 0.42 12.00 6.23
CA THR A 194 1.24 10.87 6.64
C THR A 194 1.62 10.97 8.11
N SER A 195 1.65 9.85 8.81
CA SER A 195 2.10 9.81 10.20
C SER A 195 3.62 9.98 10.28
N LEU A 196 4.08 10.49 11.42
CA LEU A 196 5.49 10.55 11.75
C LEU A 196 6.10 9.14 11.82
N TYR A 197 5.33 8.13 12.23
CA TYR A 197 5.73 6.73 12.21
C TYR A 197 6.14 6.27 10.79
N THR A 198 5.25 6.46 9.81
CA THR A 198 5.50 6.05 8.43
C THR A 198 6.69 6.80 7.84
N HIS A 199 6.75 8.11 8.08
CA HIS A 199 7.87 8.94 7.64
C HIS A 199 9.20 8.46 8.21
N SER A 200 9.33 8.36 9.54
CA SER A 200 10.56 7.89 10.20
C SER A 200 10.99 6.50 9.71
N LYS A 201 10.04 5.57 9.55
CA LYS A 201 10.33 4.22 9.05
C LYS A 201 10.89 4.25 7.61
N LEU A 202 10.35 5.10 6.75
CA LEU A 202 10.82 5.27 5.37
C LEU A 202 12.17 5.96 5.30
N VAL A 203 12.40 7.02 6.07
CA VAL A 203 13.72 7.67 6.19
C VAL A 203 14.77 6.63 6.54
N GLY A 204 14.48 5.75 7.50
CA GLY A 204 15.40 4.69 7.85
C GLY A 204 15.66 3.67 6.74
N LYS A 205 14.63 3.26 5.98
CA LYS A 205 14.81 2.38 4.82
C LYS A 205 15.67 3.04 3.73
N ILE A 206 15.38 4.28 3.36
CA ILE A 206 16.09 5.00 2.30
C ILE A 206 17.53 5.30 2.71
N PHE A 207 17.76 5.71 3.96
CA PHE A 207 19.11 5.88 4.50
C PHE A 207 19.94 4.61 4.31
N ARG A 208 19.41 3.45 4.75
CA ARG A 208 20.11 2.17 4.65
C ARG A 208 20.27 1.69 3.21
N PHE A 209 19.31 1.96 2.32
CA PHE A 209 19.43 1.66 0.89
C PHE A 209 20.70 2.29 0.29
N PHE A 210 20.99 3.56 0.61
CA PHE A 210 22.21 4.22 0.14
C PHE A 210 23.46 3.84 0.94
N ASP A 211 23.35 3.75 2.27
CA ASP A 211 24.49 3.47 3.16
C ASP A 211 25.05 2.05 2.95
N GLU A 212 24.18 1.04 2.94
CA GLU A 212 24.60 -0.37 2.83
C GLU A 212 25.13 -0.71 1.43
N SER A 213 24.62 -0.05 0.39
CA SER A 213 25.11 -0.21 -0.98
C SER A 213 26.45 0.49 -1.23
N LYS A 214 26.84 1.46 -0.37
CA LYS A 214 28.02 2.32 -0.55
C LYS A 214 28.05 3.01 -1.91
N ALA A 215 26.89 3.23 -2.50
CA ALA A 215 26.76 3.77 -3.84
C ALA A 215 27.10 5.27 -3.90
N ILE A 216 26.90 5.97 -2.77
CA ILE A 216 27.27 7.37 -2.62
C ILE A 216 28.69 7.47 -2.04
N ARG A 217 29.55 8.22 -2.73
CA ARG A 217 30.90 8.53 -2.27
C ARG A 217 30.95 9.97 -1.80
N LYS A 218 31.56 10.20 -0.65
CA LYS A 218 31.89 11.54 -0.17
C LYS A 218 33.32 11.91 -0.57
N GLU A 219 33.46 12.98 -1.34
CA GLU A 219 34.73 13.66 -1.56
C GLU A 219 34.82 14.92 -0.66
N LYS A 220 35.93 15.67 -0.73
CA LYS A 220 36.17 16.81 0.20
C LYS A 220 35.03 17.85 0.19
N ASP A 221 34.55 18.19 -1.00
CA ASP A 221 33.64 19.32 -1.21
C ASP A 221 32.31 18.92 -1.88
N HIS A 222 32.08 17.64 -2.16
CA HIS A 222 30.88 17.17 -2.86
C HIS A 222 30.62 15.68 -2.61
N PHE A 223 29.43 15.24 -3.01
CA PHE A 223 28.99 13.86 -3.02
C PHE A 223 28.89 13.36 -4.46
N GLU A 224 29.22 12.11 -4.71
CA GLU A 224 29.13 11.48 -6.03
C GLU A 224 28.28 10.21 -5.97
N PHE A 225 27.37 10.09 -6.94
CA PHE A 225 26.55 8.91 -7.17
C PHE A 225 26.42 8.71 -8.68
N GLN A 226 26.72 7.50 -9.18
CA GLN A 226 26.68 7.20 -10.63
C GLN A 226 27.55 8.14 -11.48
N GLY A 227 28.70 8.59 -10.95
CA GLY A 227 29.57 9.55 -11.64
C GLY A 227 29.06 11.00 -11.63
N ILE A 228 27.93 11.28 -10.98
CA ILE A 228 27.33 12.62 -10.93
C ILE A 228 27.64 13.27 -9.58
N LYS A 229 28.37 14.38 -9.64
CA LYS A 229 28.79 15.19 -8.47
C LYS A 229 27.72 16.21 -8.09
N VAL A 230 27.45 16.31 -6.80
CA VAL A 230 26.48 17.24 -6.20
C VAL A 230 27.02 17.86 -4.92
N ASN A 231 26.68 19.13 -4.69
CA ASN A 231 27.19 19.87 -3.54
C ASN A 231 26.23 19.84 -2.34
N ASP A 232 24.93 19.60 -2.59
CA ASP A 232 23.90 19.63 -1.57
C ASP A 232 22.75 18.65 -1.91
N VAL A 233 21.83 18.50 -0.97
CA VAL A 233 20.68 17.59 -1.08
C VAL A 233 19.72 18.00 -2.19
N LYS A 234 19.52 19.30 -2.42
CA LYS A 234 18.63 19.79 -3.49
C LYS A 234 19.20 19.45 -4.86
N ASP A 235 20.50 19.57 -5.02
CA ASP A 235 21.22 19.20 -6.24
C ASP A 235 21.18 17.68 -6.46
N ALA A 236 21.38 16.89 -5.39
CA ALA A 236 21.18 15.45 -5.39
C ALA A 236 19.78 15.07 -5.88
N MET A 237 18.74 15.67 -5.31
CA MET A 237 17.34 15.39 -5.66
C MET A 237 17.03 15.65 -7.14
N ASN A 238 17.70 16.64 -7.76
CA ASN A 238 17.46 17.06 -9.15
C ASN A 238 18.32 16.33 -10.19
N LYS A 239 19.46 15.76 -9.79
CA LYS A 239 20.44 15.16 -10.70
C LYS A 239 20.55 13.65 -10.59
N TRP A 240 20.47 13.10 -9.38
CA TRP A 240 20.59 11.67 -9.16
C TRP A 240 19.31 10.95 -9.57
N SER A 241 19.49 9.72 -10.08
CA SER A 241 18.37 8.90 -10.56
C SER A 241 18.48 7.47 -10.06
N ILE A 242 17.33 6.84 -9.86
CA ILE A 242 17.20 5.45 -9.41
C ILE A 242 16.23 4.71 -10.31
N VAL A 243 16.25 3.39 -10.23
CA VAL A 243 15.24 2.55 -10.90
C VAL A 243 14.09 2.34 -9.94
N PHE A 244 12.88 2.71 -10.39
CA PHE A 244 11.65 2.54 -9.63
C PHE A 244 10.83 1.41 -10.22
N VAL A 245 10.45 0.46 -9.37
CA VAL A 245 9.96 -0.87 -9.78
C VAL A 245 8.60 -1.14 -9.16
N LEU A 246 7.66 -1.59 -9.98
CA LEU A 246 6.42 -2.24 -9.55
C LEU A 246 6.46 -3.70 -9.99
N GLY A 247 6.44 -4.61 -9.03
CA GLY A 247 6.44 -6.04 -9.28
C GLY A 247 5.09 -6.68 -8.97
N GLN A 248 4.71 -7.66 -9.79
CA GLN A 248 3.59 -8.56 -9.55
C GLN A 248 4.06 -10.01 -9.59
N ILE A 249 3.94 -10.69 -8.47
CA ILE A 249 4.26 -12.11 -8.32
C ILE A 249 3.06 -12.90 -8.85
N LYS A 250 3.30 -13.65 -9.92
CA LYS A 250 2.34 -14.52 -10.59
C LYS A 250 2.56 -15.96 -10.19
N PHE A 251 1.43 -16.64 -10.09
CA PHE A 251 1.31 -18.03 -9.72
C PHE A 251 1.03 -18.85 -11.00
N PRO A 252 2.06 -19.42 -11.67
CA PRO A 252 1.85 -20.24 -12.87
C PRO A 252 1.39 -21.66 -12.54
N HIS A 253 1.46 -22.06 -11.27
CA HIS A 253 1.21 -23.42 -10.84
C HIS A 253 -0.26 -23.82 -10.97
N TYR A 254 -0.50 -25.12 -11.18
CA TYR A 254 -1.80 -25.78 -11.24
C TYR A 254 -1.97 -26.72 -10.04
N PRO A 255 -2.17 -26.17 -8.82
CA PRO A 255 -2.42 -26.97 -7.61
C PRO A 255 -3.65 -27.85 -7.80
N SER A 256 -3.43 -29.15 -7.84
CA SER A 256 -4.46 -30.18 -7.97
C SER A 256 -4.83 -30.79 -6.62
N ARG A 257 -3.93 -30.71 -5.64
CA ARG A 257 -4.07 -31.30 -4.30
C ARG A 257 -3.96 -30.26 -3.19
N VAL A 258 -4.51 -30.58 -2.02
CA VAL A 258 -4.39 -29.72 -0.82
C VAL A 258 -2.93 -29.48 -0.44
N LYS A 259 -2.06 -30.48 -0.59
CA LYS A 259 -0.61 -30.33 -0.34
C LYS A 259 0.05 -29.31 -1.26
N ASP A 260 -0.46 -29.08 -2.47
CA ASP A 260 0.10 -28.10 -3.40
C ASP A 260 -0.13 -26.66 -2.89
N LEU A 261 -1.08 -26.46 -1.98
CA LEU A 261 -1.31 -25.17 -1.31
C LEU A 261 -0.15 -24.77 -0.39
N ASN A 262 0.77 -25.69 -0.05
CA ASN A 262 2.02 -25.37 0.64
C ASN A 262 2.84 -24.31 -0.11
N LEU A 263 2.63 -24.16 -1.43
CA LEU A 263 3.23 -23.11 -2.22
C LEU A 263 2.86 -21.69 -1.74
N PHE A 264 1.64 -21.48 -1.21
CA PHE A 264 1.26 -20.19 -0.65
C PHE A 264 2.01 -19.88 0.65
N GLN A 265 2.37 -20.89 1.44
CA GLN A 265 3.26 -20.66 2.58
C GLN A 265 4.65 -20.22 2.10
N ILE A 266 5.19 -20.89 1.07
CA ILE A 266 6.49 -20.50 0.49
C ILE A 266 6.43 -19.03 0.02
N LEU A 267 5.35 -18.64 -0.66
CA LEU A 267 5.14 -17.25 -1.04
C LEU A 267 5.09 -16.33 0.19
N LYS A 268 4.33 -16.69 1.22
CA LYS A 268 4.21 -15.90 2.46
C LYS A 268 5.56 -15.68 3.14
N ASP A 269 6.35 -16.74 3.28
CA ASP A 269 7.67 -16.68 3.91
C ASP A 269 8.62 -15.80 3.07
N ASN A 270 8.64 -16.00 1.74
CA ASN A 270 9.45 -15.18 0.84
C ASN A 270 9.04 -13.70 0.88
N VAL A 271 7.73 -13.40 0.87
CA VAL A 271 7.23 -12.02 0.93
C VAL A 271 7.60 -11.36 2.26
N LYS A 272 7.53 -12.10 3.38
CA LYS A 272 7.90 -11.60 4.70
C LYS A 272 9.37 -11.17 4.71
N ASP A 273 10.28 -12.05 4.31
CA ASP A 273 11.71 -11.76 4.28
C ASP A 273 12.04 -10.66 3.25
N PHE A 274 11.38 -10.69 2.10
CA PHE A 274 11.52 -9.68 1.05
C PHE A 274 11.06 -8.28 1.51
N SER A 275 9.99 -8.18 2.31
CA SER A 275 9.45 -6.91 2.80
C SER A 275 10.38 -6.17 3.78
N GLU A 276 11.29 -6.90 4.44
CA GLU A 276 12.32 -6.33 5.31
C GLU A 276 13.50 -5.73 4.54
N ASN A 277 13.60 -6.00 3.24
CA ASN A 277 14.59 -5.37 2.37
C ASN A 277 14.38 -3.84 2.33
N ASN A 278 15.48 -3.09 2.46
CA ASN A 278 15.47 -1.62 2.46
C ASN A 278 15.04 -1.04 1.10
N ASN A 279 15.17 -1.81 0.02
CA ASN A 279 14.70 -1.46 -1.32
C ASN A 279 13.17 -1.49 -1.45
N VAL A 280 12.47 -2.29 -0.63
CA VAL A 280 11.03 -2.50 -0.75
C VAL A 280 10.28 -1.44 0.07
N ILE A 281 9.49 -0.62 -0.61
CA ILE A 281 8.75 0.50 -0.03
C ILE A 281 7.34 0.06 0.38
N PHE A 282 6.70 -0.75 -0.45
CA PHE A 282 5.33 -1.21 -0.28
C PHE A 282 5.19 -2.65 -0.77
N ASN A 283 4.35 -3.46 -0.12
CA ASN A 283 4.04 -4.80 -0.60
C ASN A 283 2.66 -5.31 -0.14
N THR A 284 2.06 -6.15 -0.97
CA THR A 284 0.98 -7.08 -0.60
C THR A 284 1.53 -8.52 -0.68
N SER A 285 0.68 -9.53 -0.59
CA SER A 285 1.11 -10.92 -0.77
C SER A 285 1.54 -11.24 -2.22
N THR A 286 1.16 -10.42 -3.21
CA THR A 286 1.47 -10.68 -4.63
C THR A 286 1.93 -9.46 -5.42
N ARG A 287 2.05 -8.29 -4.80
CA ARG A 287 2.57 -7.07 -5.45
C ARG A 287 3.59 -6.39 -4.56
N PHE A 288 4.54 -5.67 -5.15
CA PHE A 288 5.48 -4.84 -4.41
C PHE A 288 5.89 -3.60 -5.20
N VAL A 289 6.28 -2.56 -4.49
CA VAL A 289 6.93 -1.37 -5.02
C VAL A 289 8.32 -1.26 -4.39
N ALA A 290 9.34 -1.08 -5.22
CA ALA A 290 10.73 -1.02 -4.78
C ALA A 290 11.53 0.07 -5.50
N ILE A 291 12.62 0.47 -4.86
CA ILE A 291 13.67 1.32 -5.43
C ILE A 291 14.96 0.53 -5.59
N MET A 292 15.69 0.77 -6.67
CA MET A 292 16.91 0.02 -7.01
C MET A 292 17.98 0.95 -7.59
N LEU A 293 19.24 0.56 -7.43
CA LEU A 293 20.33 1.20 -8.16
C LEU A 293 20.28 0.74 -9.63
N PRO A 294 20.58 1.59 -10.61
CA PRO A 294 20.49 1.25 -12.04
C PRO A 294 21.26 0.01 -12.48
N ASP A 295 22.38 -0.29 -11.82
CA ASP A 295 23.21 -1.46 -12.17
C ASP A 295 22.82 -2.72 -11.37
N THR A 296 21.70 -2.70 -10.64
CA THR A 296 21.25 -3.85 -9.84
C THR A 296 20.48 -4.84 -10.72
N SER A 297 20.91 -6.09 -10.68
CA SER A 297 20.22 -7.22 -11.33
C SER A 297 18.82 -7.42 -10.74
N LEU A 298 17.79 -7.19 -11.55
CA LEU A 298 16.40 -7.46 -11.18
C LEU A 298 16.15 -8.96 -11.02
N GLU A 299 16.85 -9.79 -11.80
CA GLU A 299 16.82 -11.24 -11.70
C GLU A 299 17.26 -11.71 -10.32
N ASP A 300 18.38 -11.17 -9.81
CA ASP A 300 18.88 -11.49 -8.47
C ASP A 300 17.96 -10.95 -7.38
N PHE A 301 17.39 -9.77 -7.57
CA PHE A 301 16.43 -9.18 -6.64
C PHE A 301 15.15 -10.02 -6.53
N CYS A 302 14.67 -10.57 -7.64
CA CYS A 302 13.46 -11.40 -7.71
C CYS A 302 13.72 -12.89 -7.44
N LYS A 303 14.98 -13.29 -7.28
CA LYS A 303 15.42 -14.67 -7.05
C LYS A 303 14.66 -15.43 -5.96
N PRO A 304 14.32 -14.81 -4.80
CA PRO A 304 13.52 -15.49 -3.78
C PRO A 304 12.20 -16.07 -4.31
N PHE A 305 11.59 -15.41 -5.30
CA PHE A 305 10.35 -15.87 -5.92
C PHE A 305 10.62 -16.84 -7.08
N THR A 306 11.54 -16.49 -7.98
CA THR A 306 11.76 -17.26 -9.20
C THR A 306 12.38 -18.64 -8.95
N ASP A 307 13.23 -18.78 -7.93
CA ASP A 307 13.81 -20.08 -7.54
C ASP A 307 12.72 -21.07 -7.09
N ASN A 308 11.65 -20.54 -6.48
CA ASN A 308 10.47 -21.29 -6.03
C ASN A 308 9.41 -21.48 -7.13
N GLY A 309 9.72 -21.10 -8.39
CA GLY A 309 8.84 -21.32 -9.55
C GLY A 309 7.74 -20.28 -9.72
N PHE A 310 7.79 -19.15 -9.01
CA PHE A 310 6.93 -18.01 -9.32
C PHE A 310 7.47 -17.22 -10.51
N ILE A 311 6.59 -16.46 -11.18
CA ILE A 311 6.97 -15.50 -12.22
C ILE A 311 6.80 -14.11 -11.63
N VAL A 312 7.73 -13.19 -11.85
CA VAL A 312 7.56 -11.80 -11.43
C VAL A 312 7.39 -10.93 -12.66
N LYS A 313 6.20 -10.39 -12.88
CA LYS A 313 5.99 -9.33 -13.87
C LYS A 313 6.54 -8.03 -13.29
N ILE A 314 7.42 -7.36 -14.02
CA ILE A 314 8.05 -6.10 -13.62
C ILE A 314 7.60 -4.98 -14.56
N GLU A 315 7.29 -3.83 -13.95
CA GLU A 315 7.21 -2.54 -14.61
C GLU A 315 8.27 -1.64 -13.95
N GLU A 316 9.22 -1.11 -14.73
CA GLU A 316 10.31 -0.29 -14.20
C GLU A 316 10.51 1.02 -14.98
N VAL A 317 11.03 2.03 -14.29
CA VAL A 317 11.35 3.35 -14.85
C VAL A 317 12.59 3.92 -14.18
N ASN A 318 13.53 4.46 -14.97
CA ASN A 318 14.64 5.25 -14.42
C ASN A 318 14.14 6.68 -14.17
N VAL A 319 14.22 7.13 -12.92
CA VAL A 319 13.61 8.39 -12.49
C VAL A 319 14.50 9.16 -11.53
N LYS A 320 14.50 10.48 -11.67
CA LYS A 320 15.16 11.40 -10.75
C LYS A 320 14.52 11.34 -9.36
N LEU A 321 15.30 11.53 -8.31
CA LEU A 321 14.79 11.43 -6.93
C LEU A 321 13.64 12.42 -6.64
N ASN A 322 13.70 13.63 -7.20
CA ASN A 322 12.64 14.62 -7.05
C ASN A 322 11.32 14.25 -7.74
N LYS A 323 11.34 13.38 -8.76
CA LYS A 323 10.20 12.90 -9.53
C LYS A 323 9.65 11.55 -9.05
N LEU A 324 10.04 11.06 -7.87
CA LEU A 324 9.49 9.82 -7.34
C LEU A 324 8.02 10.00 -6.91
N HIS A 325 7.10 9.39 -7.68
CA HIS A 325 5.66 9.36 -7.40
C HIS A 325 5.23 7.99 -6.85
N LEU A 326 3.92 7.67 -6.87
CA LEU A 326 3.39 6.45 -6.26
C LEU A 326 3.68 5.19 -7.10
N THR A 327 3.60 5.24 -8.44
CA THR A 327 3.85 4.05 -9.30
C THR A 327 4.58 4.36 -10.62
N PRO A 328 5.34 3.41 -11.20
CA PRO A 328 5.98 3.58 -12.52
C PRO A 328 4.99 3.90 -13.65
N LYS A 329 3.79 3.31 -13.62
CA LYS A 329 2.75 3.56 -14.62
C LYS A 329 2.23 5.00 -14.57
N SER A 330 2.09 5.58 -13.38
CA SER A 330 1.71 6.98 -13.20
C SER A 330 2.74 7.92 -13.84
N LEU A 331 4.03 7.61 -13.65
CA LEU A 331 5.16 8.32 -14.26
C LEU A 331 5.11 8.23 -15.78
N ARG A 332 4.89 7.02 -16.33
CA ARG A 332 4.75 6.83 -17.77
C ARG A 332 3.63 7.68 -18.36
N LYS A 333 2.45 7.70 -17.74
CA LYS A 333 1.30 8.47 -18.23
C LYS A 333 1.64 9.96 -18.32
N ARG A 334 2.16 10.55 -17.24
CA ARG A 334 2.53 11.97 -17.20
C ARG A 334 3.63 12.33 -18.19
N ASN A 335 4.66 11.49 -18.25
CA ASN A 335 5.74 11.63 -19.20
C ASN A 335 5.25 11.60 -20.66
N MET A 336 4.25 10.77 -20.96
CA MET A 336 3.61 10.74 -22.28
C MET A 336 2.79 12.02 -22.55
N ASP A 337 2.11 12.57 -21.55
CA ASP A 337 1.38 13.84 -21.66
C ASP A 337 2.35 15.01 -21.90
N GLU A 338 3.46 15.08 -21.15
CA GLU A 338 4.55 16.07 -21.34
C GLU A 338 5.17 15.95 -22.73
N LEU A 339 5.45 14.73 -23.18
CA LEU A 339 5.97 14.45 -24.51
C LEU A 339 4.98 14.88 -25.60
N HIS A 340 3.68 14.62 -25.40
CA HIS A 340 2.64 15.02 -26.34
C HIS A 340 2.55 16.55 -26.45
N GLU A 341 2.62 17.27 -25.34
CA GLU A 341 2.63 18.73 -25.34
C GLU A 341 3.89 19.30 -26.02
N ALA A 342 5.06 18.74 -25.73
CA ALA A 342 6.31 19.10 -26.38
C ALA A 342 6.26 18.82 -27.89
N ASN A 343 5.71 17.68 -28.29
CA ASN A 343 5.51 17.29 -29.69
C ASN A 343 4.54 18.24 -30.41
N CYS A 344 3.46 18.68 -29.74
CA CYS A 344 2.57 19.69 -30.28
C CYS A 344 3.32 21.00 -30.56
N LYS A 345 4.10 21.51 -29.59
CA LYS A 345 4.92 22.73 -29.75
C LYS A 345 5.98 22.58 -30.85
N PHE A 346 6.65 21.44 -30.90
CA PHE A 346 7.66 21.13 -31.91
C PHE A 346 7.04 21.04 -33.32
N SER A 347 5.89 20.37 -33.46
CA SER A 347 5.17 20.28 -34.72
C SER A 347 4.72 21.65 -35.23
N ALA A 348 4.23 22.52 -34.35
CA ALA A 348 3.86 23.90 -34.70
C ALA A 348 5.07 24.68 -35.22
N SER A 349 6.21 24.61 -34.52
CA SER A 349 7.45 25.26 -34.96
C SER A 349 7.95 24.76 -36.33
N LEU A 350 7.83 23.46 -36.61
CA LEU A 350 8.19 22.89 -37.92
C LEU A 350 7.22 23.31 -39.03
N ARG A 351 5.93 23.45 -38.72
CA ARG A 351 4.94 24.00 -39.65
C ARG A 351 5.22 25.45 -40.00
N ASP A 352 5.62 26.26 -39.02
CA ASP A 352 6.06 27.65 -39.25
C ASP A 352 7.31 27.72 -40.16
N GLN A 353 8.11 26.67 -40.19
CA GLN A 353 9.28 26.50 -41.07
C GLN A 353 8.94 25.86 -42.43
N ASN A 354 7.65 25.69 -42.77
CA ASN A 354 7.17 25.03 -44.00
C ASN A 354 7.70 23.59 -44.21
N VAL A 355 7.96 22.86 -43.13
CA VAL A 355 8.37 21.46 -43.22
C VAL A 355 7.18 20.58 -43.64
N PRO A 356 7.32 19.68 -44.63
CA PRO A 356 6.26 18.76 -45.02
C PRO A 356 5.74 17.88 -43.88
N GLU A 357 4.42 17.71 -43.78
CA GLU A 357 3.75 17.00 -42.68
C GLU A 357 4.22 15.53 -42.53
N ASN A 358 4.57 14.85 -43.63
CA ASN A 358 5.12 13.49 -43.59
C ASN A 358 6.46 13.42 -42.85
N ILE A 359 7.33 14.43 -43.01
CA ILE A 359 8.62 14.53 -42.32
C ILE A 359 8.41 14.86 -40.84
N ILE A 360 7.42 15.71 -40.52
CA ILE A 360 7.04 16.02 -39.14
C ILE A 360 6.60 14.73 -38.42
N GLN A 361 5.71 13.95 -39.03
CA GLN A 361 5.20 12.69 -38.46
C GLN A 361 6.30 11.64 -38.25
N GLU A 362 7.26 11.51 -39.17
CA GLU A 362 8.42 10.63 -38.97
C GLU A 362 9.30 11.07 -37.80
N LYS A 363 9.58 12.37 -37.67
CA LYS A 363 10.37 12.91 -36.56
C LYS A 363 9.67 12.69 -35.21
N LEU A 364 8.36 12.92 -35.15
CA LEU A 364 7.55 12.69 -33.94
C LEU A 364 7.55 11.21 -33.54
N LYS A 365 7.31 10.30 -34.49
CA LYS A 365 7.35 8.85 -34.24
C LYS A 365 8.73 8.38 -33.75
N LYS A 366 9.80 8.92 -34.34
CA LYS A 366 11.17 8.61 -33.90
C LYS A 366 11.40 9.08 -32.47
N GLN A 367 10.98 10.30 -32.13
CA GLN A 367 11.11 10.86 -30.78
C GLN A 367 10.30 10.08 -29.75
N GLU A 368 9.07 9.68 -30.08
CA GLU A 368 8.23 8.84 -29.21
C GLU A 368 8.82 7.43 -29.02
N SER A 369 9.34 6.82 -30.09
CA SER A 369 10.00 5.51 -30.01
C SER A 369 11.27 5.56 -29.16
N GLU A 370 12.12 6.57 -29.35
CA GLU A 370 13.31 6.78 -28.53
C GLU A 370 12.98 7.03 -27.06
N TYR A 371 11.85 7.70 -26.78
CA TYR A 371 11.36 7.93 -25.43
C TYR A 371 10.93 6.63 -24.74
N LEU A 372 10.07 5.85 -25.40
CA LEU A 372 9.59 4.57 -24.89
C LEU A 372 10.73 3.57 -24.66
N LEU A 373 11.75 3.58 -25.52
CA LEU A 373 12.91 2.70 -25.41
C LEU A 373 13.90 3.07 -24.30
N LYS A 374 13.91 4.33 -23.82
CA LYS A 374 14.90 4.80 -22.84
C LYS A 374 14.37 4.97 -21.42
N GLY A 375 13.05 5.04 -21.24
CA GLY A 375 12.45 5.46 -19.98
C GLY A 375 11.72 4.38 -19.20
N PHE A 376 11.04 3.44 -19.85
CA PHE A 376 10.10 2.52 -19.20
C PHE A 376 10.18 1.12 -19.80
N HIS A 377 10.32 0.12 -18.94
CA HIS A 377 10.44 -1.28 -19.36
C HIS A 377 9.39 -2.14 -18.65
N GLU A 378 8.72 -3.01 -19.42
CA GLU A 378 7.93 -4.11 -18.89
C GLU A 378 8.60 -5.42 -19.25
N SER A 379 8.79 -6.28 -18.26
CA SER A 379 9.40 -7.59 -18.44
C SER A 379 8.72 -8.63 -17.55
N ASN A 380 8.95 -9.90 -17.87
CA ASN A 380 8.63 -11.00 -16.98
C ASN A 380 9.94 -11.67 -16.59
N ILE A 381 10.17 -11.79 -15.29
CA ILE A 381 11.33 -12.48 -14.74
C ILE A 381 10.91 -13.90 -14.42
N TYR A 382 11.62 -14.84 -15.02
CA TYR A 382 11.44 -16.27 -14.84
C TYR A 382 12.63 -16.83 -14.08
N GLY A 383 12.42 -17.95 -13.38
CA GLY A 383 13.55 -18.80 -12.97
C GLY A 383 14.26 -19.38 -14.20
N GLY A 384 15.39 -20.05 -14.00
CA GLY A 384 16.10 -20.72 -15.09
C GLY A 384 15.17 -21.64 -15.89
N LEU A 385 14.84 -21.23 -17.12
CA LEU A 385 14.05 -22.01 -18.07
C LEU A 385 14.99 -22.88 -18.92
N PRO A 386 14.73 -24.18 -19.04
CA PRO A 386 15.52 -25.04 -19.93
C PRO A 386 15.35 -24.61 -21.39
N LEU A 387 16.42 -24.65 -22.19
CA LEU A 387 16.37 -24.39 -23.63
C LEU A 387 15.62 -25.48 -24.42
N THR A 388 15.59 -26.71 -23.88
CA THR A 388 14.86 -27.86 -24.44
C THR A 388 14.19 -28.62 -23.29
N ILE A 389 12.93 -28.99 -23.46
CA ILE A 389 12.14 -29.74 -22.46
C ILE A 389 11.45 -30.88 -23.21
N ASP A 390 11.78 -32.12 -22.86
CA ASP A 390 11.09 -33.30 -23.39
C ASP A 390 9.71 -33.48 -22.72
N ASN A 391 9.67 -33.36 -21.39
CA ASN A 391 8.45 -33.42 -20.57
C ASN A 391 8.44 -32.28 -19.54
N ILE A 392 7.30 -31.62 -19.39
CA ILE A 392 7.13 -30.48 -18.47
C ILE A 392 6.43 -30.91 -17.18
N CYS A 393 6.84 -30.34 -16.05
CA CYS A 393 6.23 -30.59 -14.76
C CYS A 393 4.73 -30.25 -14.78
N GLU A 394 3.89 -31.19 -14.35
CA GLU A 394 2.44 -31.05 -14.42
C GLU A 394 1.88 -29.94 -13.51
N ILE A 395 2.58 -29.62 -12.42
CA ILE A 395 2.15 -28.58 -11.49
C ILE A 395 2.65 -27.21 -11.92
N CYS A 396 3.96 -26.98 -12.07
CA CYS A 396 4.45 -25.63 -12.40
C CYS A 396 4.36 -25.28 -13.89
N GLN A 397 4.26 -26.27 -14.79
CA GLN A 397 4.22 -26.06 -16.24
C GLN A 397 5.39 -25.20 -16.76
N MET A 398 6.56 -25.29 -16.11
CA MET A 398 7.74 -24.47 -16.43
C MET A 398 9.08 -25.23 -16.45
N LYS A 399 9.26 -26.20 -15.55
CA LYS A 399 10.52 -26.95 -15.40
C LYS A 399 10.37 -28.37 -15.97
N SER A 400 11.48 -28.98 -16.37
CA SER A 400 11.49 -30.38 -16.82
C SER A 400 11.03 -31.31 -15.71
N VAL A 401 10.41 -32.43 -16.10
CA VAL A 401 10.09 -33.54 -15.21
C VAL A 401 11.40 -34.18 -14.74
N GLU A 402 11.46 -34.46 -13.43
CA GLU A 402 12.62 -35.10 -12.80
C GLU A 402 12.20 -36.29 -11.92
N ARG A 403 10.93 -36.34 -11.47
CA ARG A 403 10.40 -37.37 -10.58
C ARG A 403 8.94 -37.69 -10.88
N ASP A 404 8.54 -38.90 -10.54
CA ASP A 404 7.16 -39.35 -10.59
C ASP A 404 6.56 -39.33 -9.18
N TRP A 405 5.36 -38.77 -9.06
CA TRP A 405 4.54 -38.84 -7.86
C TRP A 405 3.40 -39.83 -8.08
N ILE A 406 3.35 -40.90 -7.29
CA ILE A 406 2.28 -41.89 -7.35
C ILE A 406 1.25 -41.55 -6.28
N ASP A 407 0.01 -41.33 -6.71
CA ASP A 407 -1.10 -41.16 -5.79
C ASP A 407 -1.57 -42.49 -5.21
N GLU A 408 -1.41 -42.66 -3.89
CA GLU A 408 -1.82 -43.90 -3.22
C GLU A 408 -3.33 -44.16 -3.31
N GLU A 409 -4.17 -43.11 -3.42
CA GLU A 409 -5.63 -43.25 -3.47
C GLU A 409 -6.15 -43.60 -4.88
N SER A 410 -5.63 -42.94 -5.92
CA SER A 410 -6.12 -43.11 -7.30
C SER A 410 -5.24 -43.98 -8.19
N GLY A 411 -3.98 -44.25 -7.79
CA GLY A 411 -2.97 -44.91 -8.60
C GLY A 411 -2.45 -44.07 -9.77
N LEU A 412 -2.86 -42.80 -9.88
CA LEU A 412 -2.40 -41.88 -10.93
C LEU A 412 -0.93 -41.52 -10.71
N VAL A 413 -0.16 -41.52 -11.79
CA VAL A 413 1.22 -41.08 -11.83
C VAL A 413 1.24 -39.64 -12.35
N GLU A 414 1.78 -38.72 -11.55
CA GLU A 414 1.96 -37.31 -11.91
C GLU A 414 3.45 -37.02 -12.09
N HIS A 415 3.81 -36.38 -13.19
CA HIS A 415 5.20 -36.12 -13.56
C HIS A 415 5.66 -34.72 -13.08
N LEU A 416 6.55 -34.67 -12.09
CA LEU A 416 6.91 -33.45 -11.37
C LEU A 416 8.39 -33.09 -11.50
N CYS A 417 8.71 -31.80 -11.40
CA CYS A 417 10.07 -31.34 -11.14
C CYS A 417 10.43 -31.50 -9.65
N ASN A 418 11.72 -31.48 -9.30
CA ASN A 418 12.21 -31.60 -7.93
C ASN A 418 11.58 -30.55 -6.99
N GLY A 419 11.38 -29.32 -7.48
CA GLY A 419 10.73 -28.25 -6.73
C GLY A 419 9.30 -28.62 -6.31
N CYS A 420 8.44 -28.92 -7.29
CA CYS A 420 7.04 -29.30 -7.04
C CYS A 420 6.92 -30.60 -6.24
N TYR A 421 7.81 -31.57 -6.49
CA TYR A 421 7.87 -32.81 -5.72
C TYR A 421 8.19 -32.53 -4.23
N SER A 422 9.18 -31.68 -3.94
CA SER A 422 9.55 -31.31 -2.56
C SER A 422 8.42 -30.59 -1.81
N ILE A 423 7.57 -29.83 -2.52
CA ILE A 423 6.39 -29.18 -1.95
C ILE A 423 5.38 -30.23 -1.45
N ARG A 424 5.21 -31.33 -2.19
CA ARG A 424 4.30 -32.44 -1.86
C ARG A 424 4.83 -33.40 -0.80
N GLU A 425 6.15 -33.55 -0.68
CA GLU A 425 6.76 -34.35 0.39
C GLU A 425 6.53 -33.71 1.76
N LYS A 426 6.49 -32.38 1.83
CA LYS A 426 6.20 -31.67 3.07
C LYS A 426 4.79 -31.99 3.57
N LYS A 427 4.62 -32.00 4.90
CA LYS A 427 3.29 -32.07 5.51
C LYS A 427 2.43 -30.90 5.00
N SER A 428 1.14 -31.16 4.81
CA SER A 428 0.20 -30.11 4.41
C SER A 428 0.14 -29.05 5.51
N LEU A 429 0.30 -27.79 5.15
CA LEU A 429 0.13 -26.64 6.04
C LEU A 429 -1.31 -26.11 6.01
N ALA A 430 -2.08 -26.49 4.99
CA ALA A 430 -3.53 -26.31 4.91
C ALA A 430 -4.25 -27.46 5.64
N THR A 431 -3.90 -27.71 6.91
CA THR A 431 -4.37 -28.86 7.69
C THR A 431 -5.88 -28.84 7.88
N LEU A 432 -6.49 -27.68 8.12
CA LEU A 432 -7.93 -27.57 8.31
C LEU A 432 -8.70 -27.91 7.03
N ILE A 433 -8.21 -27.49 5.87
CA ILE A 433 -8.84 -27.82 4.59
C ILE A 433 -8.76 -29.33 4.33
N GLN A 434 -7.60 -29.94 4.62
CA GLN A 434 -7.44 -31.38 4.52
C GLN A 434 -8.39 -32.13 5.48
N ASP A 435 -8.54 -31.63 6.70
CA ASP A 435 -9.48 -32.16 7.68
C ASP A 435 -10.93 -32.05 7.21
N TRP A 436 -11.34 -30.92 6.64
CA TRP A 436 -12.69 -30.74 6.11
C TRP A 436 -12.97 -31.69 4.94
N TYR A 437 -11.98 -31.87 4.05
CA TYR A 437 -12.05 -32.81 2.93
C TYR A 437 -12.24 -34.26 3.42
N ASN A 438 -11.50 -34.66 4.45
CA ASN A 438 -11.51 -36.02 4.99
C ASN A 438 -12.73 -36.32 5.87
N LYS A 439 -13.12 -35.38 6.75
CA LYS A 439 -14.17 -35.60 7.76
C LYS A 439 -15.57 -35.51 7.18
N ASN A 440 -15.81 -34.58 6.25
CA ASN A 440 -17.12 -34.40 5.64
C ASN A 440 -16.99 -33.94 4.17
N PRO A 441 -17.12 -34.87 3.20
CA PRO A 441 -17.04 -34.57 1.76
C PRO A 441 -18.05 -33.52 1.28
N TYR A 442 -19.13 -33.33 2.02
CA TYR A 442 -20.22 -32.41 1.71
C TYR A 442 -20.04 -31.03 2.37
N SER A 443 -18.95 -30.83 3.13
CA SER A 443 -18.59 -29.50 3.65
C SER A 443 -18.50 -28.54 2.47
N LYS A 444 -19.15 -27.39 2.60
CA LYS A 444 -18.96 -26.31 1.63
C LYS A 444 -17.90 -25.38 2.17
N ILE A 445 -17.05 -24.89 1.29
CA ILE A 445 -15.98 -23.96 1.61
C ILE A 445 -16.16 -22.71 0.77
N ALA A 446 -15.70 -21.58 1.32
CA ALA A 446 -15.59 -20.31 0.62
C ALA A 446 -14.12 -19.89 0.60
N TRP A 447 -13.56 -19.84 -0.61
CA TRP A 447 -12.28 -19.19 -0.87
C TRP A 447 -12.54 -17.71 -1.02
N ILE A 448 -11.84 -16.88 -0.26
CA ILE A 448 -12.06 -15.43 -0.19
C ILE A 448 -10.71 -14.75 -0.38
N LYS A 449 -10.56 -13.94 -1.42
CA LYS A 449 -9.39 -13.12 -1.68
C LYS A 449 -9.78 -11.65 -1.62
N ILE A 450 -8.98 -10.85 -0.94
CA ILE A 450 -9.11 -9.39 -0.92
C ILE A 450 -7.91 -8.84 -1.69
N ASP A 451 -8.10 -8.39 -2.93
CA ASP A 451 -6.98 -7.90 -3.75
C ASP A 451 -6.90 -6.37 -3.75
N LEU A 452 -5.68 -5.84 -3.92
CA LEU A 452 -5.41 -4.41 -4.00
C LEU A 452 -4.70 -4.06 -5.31
N ASP A 453 -5.40 -3.30 -6.17
CA ASP A 453 -4.83 -2.73 -7.38
C ASP A 453 -4.05 -1.46 -7.05
N VAL A 454 -2.72 -1.60 -6.92
CA VAL A 454 -1.80 -0.50 -6.60
C VAL A 454 -1.79 0.60 -7.67
N ASN A 455 -1.97 0.23 -8.94
CA ASN A 455 -2.01 1.21 -10.03
C ASN A 455 -3.28 2.05 -9.94
N TYR A 456 -4.43 1.42 -9.69
CA TYR A 456 -5.68 2.14 -9.51
C TYR A 456 -5.73 2.91 -8.19
N LEU A 457 -5.10 2.41 -7.12
CA LEU A 457 -4.95 3.11 -5.85
C LEU A 457 -4.31 4.48 -6.03
N ASN A 458 -3.28 4.61 -6.87
CA ASN A 458 -2.65 5.90 -7.16
C ASN A 458 -3.68 6.93 -7.69
N GLU A 459 -4.45 6.54 -8.71
CA GLU A 459 -5.46 7.43 -9.31
C GLU A 459 -6.52 7.85 -8.28
N VAL A 460 -6.92 6.92 -7.42
CA VAL A 460 -7.89 7.19 -6.35
C VAL A 460 -7.32 8.16 -5.31
N LEU A 461 -6.08 7.97 -4.87
CA LEU A 461 -5.45 8.84 -3.88
C LEU A 461 -5.21 10.26 -4.42
N GLU A 462 -4.76 10.39 -5.67
CA GLU A 462 -4.63 11.70 -6.34
C GLU A 462 -5.97 12.44 -6.40
N ASN A 463 -7.05 11.73 -6.77
CA ASN A 463 -8.39 12.31 -6.79
C ASN A 463 -8.86 12.76 -5.40
N LEU A 464 -8.54 12.00 -4.35
CA LEU A 464 -8.87 12.37 -2.97
C LEU A 464 -8.07 13.59 -2.49
N LEU A 465 -6.79 13.69 -2.86
CA LEU A 465 -5.98 14.89 -2.60
C LEU A 465 -6.59 16.12 -3.30
N ASN A 466 -6.96 16.01 -4.58
CA ASN A 466 -7.55 17.11 -5.33
C ASN A 466 -8.86 17.58 -4.69
N ARG A 467 -9.76 16.66 -4.32
CA ARG A 467 -10.99 17.01 -3.59
C ARG A 467 -10.71 17.69 -2.24
N TYR A 468 -9.66 17.24 -1.54
CA TYR A 468 -9.25 17.84 -0.27
C TYR A 468 -8.78 19.28 -0.47
N LEU A 469 -7.91 19.52 -1.46
CA LEU A 469 -7.40 20.84 -1.81
C LEU A 469 -8.52 21.77 -2.29
N ASP A 470 -9.39 21.30 -3.19
CA ASP A 470 -10.53 22.06 -3.71
C ASP A 470 -11.45 22.54 -2.59
N LYS A 471 -11.76 21.66 -1.63
CA LYS A 471 -12.64 21.97 -0.49
C LYS A 471 -12.04 23.02 0.45
N LYS A 472 -10.71 23.01 0.63
CA LYS A 472 -10.03 23.87 1.59
C LYS A 472 -9.64 25.23 0.99
N LEU A 473 -9.28 25.28 -0.29
CA LEU A 473 -8.47 26.38 -0.84
C LEU A 473 -8.92 26.89 -2.22
N GLY A 474 -9.72 26.13 -2.97
CA GLY A 474 -10.01 26.42 -4.37
C GLY A 474 -8.92 25.91 -5.33
N SER A 475 -9.29 25.54 -6.55
CA SER A 475 -8.53 24.65 -7.43
C SER A 475 -7.26 25.24 -8.08
N GLU A 476 -7.00 26.55 -7.98
CA GLU A 476 -5.94 27.21 -8.77
C GLU A 476 -4.58 27.27 -8.07
N ASP A 477 -4.51 27.19 -6.74
CA ASP A 477 -3.26 27.43 -5.98
C ASP A 477 -2.31 26.21 -5.90
N PHE A 478 -2.74 25.02 -6.35
CA PHE A 478 -2.05 23.75 -6.02
C PHE A 478 -1.91 22.74 -7.16
N LYS A 479 -1.96 23.19 -8.42
CA LYS A 479 -1.85 22.28 -9.59
C LYS A 479 -0.57 21.42 -9.63
N ASP A 480 0.46 21.81 -8.89
CA ASP A 480 1.77 21.14 -8.89
C ASP A 480 2.07 20.32 -7.61
N ILE A 481 1.11 20.19 -6.68
CA ILE A 481 1.28 19.31 -5.51
C ILE A 481 0.94 17.87 -5.90
N GLU A 482 1.90 16.98 -5.70
CA GLU A 482 1.75 15.57 -6.05
C GLU A 482 2.10 14.69 -4.85
N LEU A 483 1.44 13.54 -4.75
CA LEU A 483 1.70 12.56 -3.69
C LEU A 483 3.01 11.81 -3.94
N ARG A 484 3.76 11.56 -2.86
CA ARG A 484 4.94 10.69 -2.83
C ARG A 484 4.61 9.34 -2.18
N PHE A 485 5.48 8.35 -2.39
CA PHE A 485 5.26 6.95 -1.96
C PHE A 485 5.07 6.76 -0.45
N SER A 486 5.39 7.75 0.38
CA SER A 486 5.06 7.73 1.82
C SER A 486 3.57 7.61 2.09
N VAL A 487 2.73 8.14 1.20
CA VAL A 487 1.27 8.00 1.26
C VAL A 487 0.84 6.55 0.97
N LEU A 488 1.55 5.84 0.08
CA LEU A 488 1.32 4.40 -0.14
C LEU A 488 1.70 3.58 1.09
N ALA A 489 2.83 3.90 1.74
CA ALA A 489 3.25 3.20 2.94
C ALA A 489 2.28 3.45 4.11
N GLU A 490 1.74 4.68 4.24
CA GLU A 490 0.70 5.00 5.21
C GLU A 490 -0.59 4.21 4.93
N PHE A 491 -0.98 4.10 3.65
CA PHE A 491 -2.13 3.29 3.24
C PHE A 491 -1.93 1.80 3.56
N GLN A 492 -0.72 1.28 3.38
CA GLN A 492 -0.38 -0.11 3.67
C GLN A 492 -0.61 -0.47 5.14
N ASN A 493 -0.32 0.44 6.07
CA ASN A 493 -0.56 0.21 7.50
C ASN A 493 -2.05 -0.01 7.80
N ASP A 494 -2.93 0.81 7.22
CA ASP A 494 -4.38 0.67 7.36
C ASP A 494 -4.90 -0.58 6.63
N TYR A 495 -4.34 -0.90 5.45
CA TYR A 495 -4.70 -2.11 4.69
C TYR A 495 -4.34 -3.39 5.44
N ASN A 496 -3.14 -3.46 6.01
CA ASN A 496 -2.72 -4.60 6.83
C ASN A 496 -3.58 -4.74 8.09
N SER A 497 -3.94 -3.61 8.72
CA SER A 497 -4.84 -3.60 9.89
C SER A 497 -6.24 -4.06 9.53
N PHE A 498 -6.76 -3.63 8.38
CA PHE A 498 -8.03 -4.09 7.82
C PHE A 498 -8.06 -5.61 7.58
N LEU A 499 -7.03 -6.16 6.93
CA LEU A 499 -6.92 -7.61 6.69
C LEU A 499 -6.86 -8.41 8.01
N LYS A 500 -6.09 -7.92 8.99
CA LYS A 500 -5.99 -8.53 10.32
C LYS A 500 -7.33 -8.51 11.05
N ASP A 501 -8.03 -7.38 11.05
CA ASP A 501 -9.37 -7.25 11.65
C ASP A 501 -10.39 -8.15 10.94
N PHE A 502 -10.32 -8.28 9.62
CA PHE A 502 -11.17 -9.17 8.85
C PHE A 502 -10.93 -10.65 9.22
N ASN A 503 -9.67 -11.08 9.29
CA ASN A 503 -9.31 -12.43 9.75
C ASN A 503 -9.82 -12.71 11.17
N ASN A 504 -9.62 -11.77 12.10
CA ASN A 504 -10.11 -11.90 13.47
C ASN A 504 -11.64 -11.98 13.51
N SER A 505 -12.34 -11.21 12.68
CA SER A 505 -13.80 -11.25 12.56
C SER A 505 -14.29 -12.60 12.04
N LEU A 506 -13.60 -13.17 11.03
CA LEU A 506 -13.87 -14.53 10.55
C LEU A 506 -13.70 -15.57 11.67
N ILE A 507 -12.56 -15.56 12.37
CA ILE A 507 -12.28 -16.51 13.46
C ILE A 507 -13.30 -16.38 14.58
N ASN A 508 -13.62 -15.16 15.01
CA ASN A 508 -14.60 -14.91 16.06
C ASN A 508 -16.01 -15.40 15.68
N LYS A 509 -16.36 -15.33 14.40
CA LYS A 509 -17.71 -15.67 13.93
C LYS A 509 -17.88 -17.14 13.56
N PHE A 510 -16.86 -17.75 12.96
CA PHE A 510 -16.92 -19.13 12.45
C PHE A 510 -16.17 -20.14 13.34
N GLY A 511 -15.29 -19.70 14.24
CA GLY A 511 -14.42 -20.57 15.01
C GLY A 511 -13.07 -20.80 14.31
N TYR A 512 -12.02 -20.98 15.10
CA TYR A 512 -10.64 -21.19 14.59
C TYR A 512 -10.53 -22.45 13.73
N GLU A 513 -11.32 -23.48 14.04
CA GLU A 513 -11.39 -24.76 13.32
C GLU A 513 -12.08 -24.67 11.95
N ASN A 514 -12.74 -23.55 11.65
CA ASN A 514 -13.48 -23.31 10.41
C ASN A 514 -12.86 -22.21 9.53
N VAL A 515 -11.71 -21.66 9.92
CA VAL A 515 -11.04 -20.59 9.18
C VAL A 515 -9.57 -20.95 8.97
N GLN A 516 -9.17 -21.11 7.71
CA GLN A 516 -7.79 -21.29 7.31
C GLN A 516 -7.30 -20.03 6.61
N LEU A 517 -6.31 -19.36 7.22
CA LEU A 517 -5.55 -18.31 6.56
C LEU A 517 -4.56 -18.96 5.58
N ILE A 518 -4.57 -18.53 4.31
CA ILE A 518 -3.68 -19.01 3.25
C ILE A 518 -2.57 -17.99 3.00
N LEU A 519 -2.95 -16.74 2.75
CA LEU A 519 -2.10 -15.55 2.72
C LEU A 519 -2.76 -14.48 3.58
N ASP A 520 -2.07 -13.37 3.86
CA ASP A 520 -2.65 -12.29 4.67
C ASP A 520 -3.91 -11.67 4.02
N ASP A 521 -4.04 -11.81 2.70
CA ASP A 521 -5.16 -11.35 1.89
C ASP A 521 -6.00 -12.49 1.27
N PHE A 522 -5.73 -13.75 1.66
CA PHE A 522 -6.39 -14.94 1.10
C PHE A 522 -6.81 -15.94 2.17
N PHE A 523 -8.10 -16.25 2.23
CA PHE A 523 -8.75 -17.01 3.29
C PHE A 523 -9.55 -18.17 2.70
N CYS A 524 -9.69 -19.24 3.49
CA CYS A 524 -10.63 -20.32 3.21
C CYS A 524 -11.49 -20.55 4.45
N VAL A 525 -12.81 -20.50 4.29
CA VAL A 525 -13.78 -20.61 5.39
C VAL A 525 -14.69 -21.79 5.14
N ASN A 526 -14.83 -22.68 6.13
CA ASN A 526 -15.83 -23.74 6.10
C ASN A 526 -17.21 -23.15 6.41
N ILE A 527 -18.09 -23.21 5.41
CA ILE A 527 -19.46 -22.73 5.48
C ILE A 527 -20.40 -23.92 5.31
N ASP A 528 -20.92 -24.47 6.39
CA ASP A 528 -21.92 -25.54 6.35
C ASP A 528 -23.12 -25.26 5.40
N LYS A 529 -23.48 -23.98 5.21
CA LYS A 529 -24.53 -23.51 4.30
C LYS A 529 -24.03 -22.34 3.46
N LEU A 530 -24.43 -22.29 2.18
CA LEU A 530 -24.05 -21.19 1.27
C LEU A 530 -24.54 -19.82 1.79
N SER A 531 -25.68 -19.79 2.47
CA SER A 531 -26.25 -18.56 3.04
C SER A 531 -25.32 -17.88 4.06
N LYS A 532 -24.39 -18.62 4.70
CA LYS A 532 -23.41 -18.03 5.64
C LYS A 532 -22.42 -17.07 4.97
N ILE A 533 -22.28 -17.10 3.64
CA ILE A 533 -21.49 -16.09 2.93
C ILE A 533 -22.05 -14.68 3.11
N LYS A 534 -23.34 -14.52 3.40
CA LYS A 534 -23.92 -13.21 3.73
C LYS A 534 -23.22 -12.58 4.94
N ILE A 535 -22.92 -13.40 5.96
CA ILE A 535 -22.22 -12.96 7.17
C ILE A 535 -20.81 -12.47 6.81
N VAL A 536 -20.11 -13.19 5.93
CA VAL A 536 -18.78 -12.77 5.42
C VAL A 536 -18.86 -11.42 4.70
N LEU A 537 -19.87 -11.24 3.85
CA LEU A 537 -20.08 -9.99 3.12
C LEU A 537 -20.45 -8.82 4.05
N GLU A 538 -21.26 -9.07 5.09
CA GLU A 538 -21.58 -8.07 6.13
C GLU A 538 -20.31 -7.63 6.87
N MET A 539 -19.49 -8.58 7.32
CA MET A 539 -18.23 -8.29 8.00
C MET A 539 -17.26 -7.50 7.12
N TYR A 540 -17.12 -7.90 5.85
CA TYR A 540 -16.30 -7.16 4.89
C TYR A 540 -16.82 -5.74 4.70
N HIS A 541 -18.13 -5.57 4.47
CA HIS A 541 -18.75 -4.28 4.25
C HIS A 541 -18.56 -3.35 5.46
N GLU A 542 -18.83 -3.83 6.68
CA GLU A 542 -18.64 -3.03 7.90
C GLU A 542 -17.18 -2.60 8.10
N LEU A 543 -16.23 -3.52 7.94
CA LEU A 543 -14.81 -3.20 8.08
C LEU A 543 -14.30 -2.30 6.96
N PHE A 544 -14.79 -2.47 5.73
CA PHE A 544 -14.43 -1.59 4.63
C PHE A 544 -14.82 -0.14 4.93
N TYR A 545 -16.06 0.11 5.36
CA TYR A 545 -16.51 1.47 5.69
C TYR A 545 -15.87 2.03 6.97
N LYS A 546 -15.38 1.17 7.87
CA LYS A 546 -14.57 1.59 9.02
C LYS A 546 -13.20 2.13 8.59
N TYR A 547 -12.50 1.42 7.71
CA TYR A 547 -11.13 1.75 7.31
C TYR A 547 -11.05 2.71 6.12
N PHE A 548 -11.89 2.52 5.11
CA PHE A 548 -11.78 3.15 3.80
C PHE A 548 -13.09 3.81 3.32
N PRO A 549 -13.82 4.56 4.16
CA PRO A 549 -15.14 5.10 3.80
C PRO A 549 -15.12 5.97 2.54
N LYS A 550 -14.03 6.70 2.27
CA LYS A 550 -13.91 7.53 1.06
C LYS A 550 -13.67 6.75 -0.22
N LEU A 551 -13.14 5.54 -0.11
CA LEU A 551 -12.96 4.67 -1.29
C LEU A 551 -14.30 4.11 -1.77
N ALA A 552 -15.31 4.00 -0.90
CA ALA A 552 -16.65 3.51 -1.25
C ALA A 552 -17.49 4.52 -2.05
N GLU A 553 -17.06 5.78 -2.15
CA GLU A 553 -17.75 6.83 -2.92
C GLU A 553 -17.50 6.70 -4.44
N GLN A 554 -16.61 5.80 -4.85
CA GLN A 554 -16.24 5.52 -6.24
C GLN A 554 -15.86 4.04 -6.39
N LYS A 555 -15.44 3.61 -7.58
CA LYS A 555 -14.88 2.26 -7.75
C LYS A 555 -13.66 2.11 -6.85
N SER A 556 -13.61 1.03 -6.09
CA SER A 556 -12.59 0.80 -5.08
C SER A 556 -11.33 0.16 -5.67
N PRO A 557 -10.12 0.54 -5.24
CA PRO A 557 -8.89 -0.18 -5.58
C PRO A 557 -8.73 -1.48 -4.78
N ILE A 558 -9.50 -1.64 -3.70
CA ILE A 558 -9.60 -2.89 -2.94
C ILE A 558 -10.84 -3.65 -3.44
N THR A 559 -10.64 -4.90 -3.84
CA THR A 559 -11.69 -5.79 -4.34
C THR A 559 -11.86 -6.98 -3.42
N PHE A 560 -13.10 -7.45 -3.27
CA PHE A 560 -13.44 -8.69 -2.60
C PHE A 560 -13.84 -9.73 -3.63
N SER A 561 -13.16 -10.87 -3.67
CA SER A 561 -13.47 -11.99 -4.55
C SER A 561 -13.70 -13.24 -3.73
N ALA A 562 -14.89 -13.85 -3.84
CA ALA A 562 -15.20 -15.10 -3.18
C ALA A 562 -15.67 -16.17 -4.16
N SER A 563 -15.26 -17.42 -3.92
CA SER A 563 -15.76 -18.57 -4.64
C SER A 563 -16.15 -19.68 -3.67
N SER A 564 -17.38 -20.18 -3.77
CA SER A 564 -17.96 -21.15 -2.83
C SER A 564 -18.44 -22.42 -3.53
N SER A 565 -18.11 -23.57 -2.96
CA SER A 565 -18.53 -24.90 -3.44
C SER A 565 -18.35 -25.98 -2.38
N SER A 566 -18.59 -27.25 -2.71
CA SER A 566 -18.06 -28.39 -1.93
C SER A 566 -16.53 -28.33 -1.85
N ALA A 567 -15.99 -28.81 -0.73
CA ALA A 567 -14.55 -28.95 -0.49
C ALA A 567 -13.82 -29.84 -1.50
N LYS A 568 -14.54 -30.70 -2.23
CA LYS A 568 -13.97 -31.56 -3.29
C LYS A 568 -13.78 -30.87 -4.64
N PHE A 569 -14.32 -29.67 -4.82
CA PHE A 569 -14.16 -28.95 -6.07
C PHE A 569 -12.71 -28.48 -6.25
N ALA A 570 -12.21 -28.54 -7.48
CA ALA A 570 -10.81 -28.27 -7.77
C ALA A 570 -10.42 -26.82 -7.41
N PHE A 571 -9.41 -26.68 -6.55
CA PHE A 571 -8.93 -25.37 -6.08
C PHE A 571 -8.52 -24.44 -7.23
N PHE A 572 -7.82 -24.94 -8.25
CA PHE A 572 -7.37 -24.08 -9.36
C PHE A 572 -8.53 -23.35 -10.07
N ARG A 573 -9.73 -23.95 -10.09
CA ARG A 573 -10.93 -23.31 -10.65
C ARG A 573 -11.41 -22.17 -9.76
N HIS A 574 -11.37 -22.33 -8.44
CA HIS A 574 -11.62 -21.21 -7.53
C HIS A 574 -10.60 -20.09 -7.75
N TRP A 575 -9.31 -20.44 -7.84
CA TRP A 575 -8.23 -19.49 -8.06
C TRP A 575 -8.44 -18.65 -9.33
N GLN A 576 -8.75 -19.30 -10.46
CA GLN A 576 -9.05 -18.60 -11.72
C GLN A 576 -10.21 -17.62 -11.60
N LEU A 577 -11.23 -17.95 -10.82
CA LEU A 577 -12.42 -17.12 -10.65
C LEU A 577 -12.19 -15.91 -9.72
N ILE A 578 -11.29 -16.01 -8.75
CA ILE A 578 -11.04 -14.95 -7.77
C ILE A 578 -9.88 -14.01 -8.13
N GLU A 579 -8.96 -14.44 -9.01
CA GLU A 579 -7.81 -13.66 -9.47
C GLU A 579 -8.15 -12.47 -10.38
N GLN A 580 -9.30 -12.50 -11.04
CA GLN A 580 -9.70 -11.48 -12.03
C GLN A 580 -11.04 -10.83 -11.63
N PRO A 581 -11.02 -9.92 -10.64
CA PRO A 581 -12.22 -9.21 -10.22
C PRO A 581 -12.77 -8.34 -11.36
N LEU A 582 -14.09 -8.39 -11.58
CA LEU A 582 -14.80 -7.57 -12.56
C LEU A 582 -15.36 -6.28 -11.96
N ASP A 583 -15.67 -6.29 -10.66
CA ASP A 583 -16.22 -5.17 -9.90
C ASP A 583 -15.62 -5.13 -8.47
N ASP A 584 -16.08 -4.23 -7.60
CA ASP A 584 -15.61 -4.15 -6.19
C ASP A 584 -15.83 -5.47 -5.45
N ILE A 585 -16.99 -6.09 -5.65
CA ILE A 585 -17.39 -7.35 -5.04
C ILE A 585 -17.68 -8.37 -6.13
N ASN A 586 -16.97 -9.50 -6.09
CA ASN A 586 -17.12 -10.62 -6.99
C ASN A 586 -17.42 -11.85 -6.15
N MET A 587 -18.51 -12.53 -6.45
CA MET A 587 -18.84 -13.76 -5.76
C MET A 587 -19.31 -14.80 -6.76
N VAL A 588 -18.75 -16.00 -6.68
CA VAL A 588 -19.11 -17.14 -7.51
C VAL A 588 -19.54 -18.30 -6.64
N ALA A 589 -20.80 -18.71 -6.76
CA ALA A 589 -21.28 -19.96 -6.18
C ALA A 589 -21.30 -21.03 -7.28
N ILE A 590 -20.41 -22.01 -7.18
CA ILE A 590 -20.24 -23.05 -8.21
C ILE A 590 -21.56 -23.81 -8.40
N GLY A 591 -22.02 -23.87 -9.65
CA GLY A 591 -23.31 -24.47 -10.03
C GLY A 591 -24.54 -23.58 -9.77
N LYS A 592 -24.40 -22.39 -9.19
CA LYS A 592 -25.50 -21.44 -8.92
C LYS A 592 -25.39 -20.13 -9.69
N GLY A 593 -24.17 -19.67 -9.98
CA GLY A 593 -23.89 -18.47 -10.78
C GLY A 593 -22.85 -17.54 -10.16
N SER A 594 -22.61 -16.40 -10.80
CA SER A 594 -21.74 -15.33 -10.30
C SER A 594 -22.44 -13.97 -10.18
N MET A 595 -22.14 -13.24 -9.11
CA MET A 595 -22.52 -11.85 -8.94
C MET A 595 -21.30 -10.94 -8.93
N HIS A 596 -21.46 -9.77 -9.55
CA HIS A 596 -20.49 -8.70 -9.61
C HIS A 596 -21.23 -7.41 -9.29
N VAL A 597 -20.82 -6.72 -8.23
CA VAL A 597 -21.47 -5.50 -7.74
C VAL A 597 -20.47 -4.53 -7.15
N SER A 598 -20.82 -3.24 -7.16
CA SER A 598 -20.09 -2.22 -6.42
C SER A 598 -20.37 -2.29 -4.91
N LEU A 599 -19.54 -1.63 -4.11
CA LEU A 599 -19.73 -1.52 -2.66
C LEU A 599 -21.09 -0.93 -2.25
N PRO A 600 -21.59 0.18 -2.86
CA PRO A 600 -22.93 0.69 -2.57
C PRO A 600 -24.04 -0.32 -2.89
N GLN A 601 -23.92 -1.04 -4.01
CA GLN A 601 -24.87 -2.08 -4.40
C GLN A 601 -24.88 -3.25 -3.42
N LEU A 602 -23.72 -3.65 -2.89
CA LEU A 602 -23.64 -4.64 -1.81
C LEU A 602 -24.40 -4.16 -0.58
N GLY A 603 -24.23 -2.90 -0.16
CA GLY A 603 -24.95 -2.33 0.96
C GLY A 603 -26.48 -2.43 0.81
N GLU A 604 -27.01 -2.17 -0.39
CA GLU A 604 -28.44 -2.34 -0.67
C GLU A 604 -28.88 -3.80 -0.67
N LEU A 605 -28.07 -4.73 -1.20
CA LEU A 605 -28.35 -6.17 -1.12
C LEU A 605 -28.40 -6.67 0.32
N LEU A 606 -27.47 -6.25 1.18
CA LEU A 606 -27.39 -6.68 2.57
C LEU A 606 -28.57 -6.16 3.41
N LYS A 607 -29.01 -4.92 3.17
CA LYS A 607 -30.20 -4.33 3.82
C LYS A 607 -31.52 -4.97 3.38
N SER A 608 -31.54 -5.61 2.21
CA SER A 608 -32.77 -6.14 1.64
C SER A 608 -33.34 -7.28 2.49
N ARG A 609 -34.65 -7.21 2.76
CA ARG A 609 -35.41 -8.33 3.32
C ARG A 609 -35.76 -9.28 2.18
N ILE A 610 -34.89 -10.25 1.95
CA ILE A 610 -35.13 -11.29 0.95
C ILE A 610 -36.36 -12.11 1.41
N PRO A 611 -37.36 -12.36 0.54
CA PRO A 611 -38.60 -13.06 0.91
C PRO A 611 -38.38 -14.52 1.36
N SER A 612 -39.43 -15.18 1.85
CA SER A 612 -39.37 -16.54 2.41
C SER A 612 -38.86 -17.62 1.43
N SER A 613 -38.26 -18.69 1.95
CA SER A 613 -37.58 -19.73 1.16
C SER A 613 -38.46 -20.36 0.07
N THR A 614 -39.76 -20.53 0.30
CA THR A 614 -40.68 -21.11 -0.69
C THR A 614 -40.85 -20.23 -1.94
N GLN A 615 -40.84 -18.91 -1.76
CA GLN A 615 -40.99 -17.95 -2.86
C GLN A 615 -39.67 -17.77 -3.60
N LEU A 616 -38.55 -17.74 -2.87
CA LEU A 616 -37.21 -17.77 -3.45
C LEU A 616 -36.97 -19.03 -4.25
N HIS A 617 -37.36 -20.19 -3.74
CA HIS A 617 -37.23 -21.47 -4.46
C HIS A 617 -38.06 -21.49 -5.75
N LYS A 618 -39.28 -20.93 -5.74
CA LYS A 618 -40.07 -20.77 -6.98
C LYS A 618 -39.39 -19.84 -7.97
N LEU A 619 -38.93 -18.66 -7.53
CA LEU A 619 -38.24 -17.70 -8.37
C LEU A 619 -36.91 -18.26 -8.92
N SER A 620 -36.14 -18.94 -8.06
CA SER A 620 -34.91 -19.66 -8.36
C SER A 620 -35.14 -20.70 -9.46
N LYS A 621 -36.09 -21.62 -9.29
CA LYS A 621 -36.45 -22.64 -10.30
C LYS A 621 -36.94 -22.05 -11.62
N VAL A 622 -37.71 -20.97 -11.58
CA VAL A 622 -38.16 -20.29 -12.82
C VAL A 622 -36.97 -19.63 -13.51
N SER A 623 -36.08 -18.98 -12.75
CA SER A 623 -34.89 -18.31 -13.28
C SER A 623 -33.84 -19.26 -13.84
N GLU A 624 -33.77 -20.50 -13.33
CA GLU A 624 -32.93 -21.56 -13.92
C GLU A 624 -33.39 -21.95 -15.32
N LYS A 625 -34.69 -21.83 -15.62
CA LYS A 625 -35.25 -22.09 -16.95
C LYS A 625 -35.18 -20.88 -17.87
N SER A 626 -35.46 -19.68 -17.34
CA SER A 626 -35.36 -18.42 -18.10
C SER A 626 -35.34 -17.21 -17.18
N GLU A 627 -34.31 -16.37 -17.33
CA GLU A 627 -34.22 -15.07 -16.64
C GLU A 627 -35.42 -14.16 -16.97
N LEU A 628 -35.88 -14.17 -18.23
CA LEU A 628 -37.01 -13.35 -18.68
C LEU A 628 -38.32 -13.77 -18.00
N LEU A 629 -38.52 -15.08 -17.79
CA LEU A 629 -39.68 -15.60 -17.05
C LEU A 629 -39.60 -15.25 -15.57
N GLY A 630 -38.42 -15.33 -14.97
CA GLY A 630 -38.20 -14.89 -13.59
C GLY A 630 -38.52 -13.40 -13.42
N LYS A 631 -38.11 -12.57 -14.39
CA LYS A 631 -38.42 -11.14 -14.41
C LYS A 631 -39.92 -10.91 -14.55
N LYS A 632 -40.60 -11.59 -15.49
CA LYS A 632 -42.07 -11.50 -15.58
C LYS A 632 -42.75 -11.86 -14.26
N LEU A 633 -42.34 -12.94 -13.61
CA LEU A 633 -42.93 -13.39 -12.33
C LEU A 633 -42.82 -12.35 -11.20
N VAL A 634 -41.74 -11.56 -11.17
CA VAL A 634 -41.54 -10.50 -10.16
C VAL A 634 -42.41 -9.27 -10.41
N TYR A 635 -42.72 -9.00 -11.68
CA TYR A 635 -43.41 -7.79 -12.13
C TYR A 635 -44.87 -8.01 -12.53
N ASP A 636 -45.30 -9.26 -12.71
CA ASP A 636 -46.66 -9.62 -13.08
C ASP A 636 -47.61 -9.37 -11.90
N ARG A 637 -48.70 -8.66 -12.19
CA ARG A 637 -49.77 -8.33 -11.23
C ARG A 637 -50.87 -9.40 -11.20
N GLY A 638 -50.83 -10.37 -12.12
CA GLY A 638 -51.89 -11.34 -12.34
C GLY A 638 -52.07 -12.39 -11.24
N ASP A 639 -51.04 -12.68 -10.43
CA ASP A 639 -51.10 -13.68 -9.37
C ASP A 639 -51.07 -13.00 -7.98
N PHE A 640 -52.26 -12.69 -7.45
CA PHE A 640 -52.54 -11.82 -6.31
C PHE A 640 -51.91 -12.22 -4.94
N ARG A 641 -51.09 -13.28 -4.88
CA ARG A 641 -50.45 -13.74 -3.64
C ARG A 641 -48.95 -13.46 -3.54
N LEU A 642 -48.27 -13.12 -4.63
CA LEU A 642 -46.80 -12.93 -4.63
C LEU A 642 -46.38 -11.46 -4.86
N HIS A 643 -47.30 -10.61 -5.31
CA HIS A 643 -46.94 -9.24 -5.66
C HIS A 643 -46.40 -8.45 -4.47
N LYS A 644 -47.04 -8.48 -3.29
CA LYS A 644 -46.54 -7.75 -2.11
C LYS A 644 -45.21 -8.31 -1.58
N ASP A 645 -45.06 -9.62 -1.59
CA ASP A 645 -43.89 -10.28 -1.00
C ASP A 645 -42.61 -10.12 -1.84
N LEU A 646 -42.75 -9.89 -3.14
CA LEU A 646 -41.63 -9.59 -4.05
C LEU A 646 -41.31 -8.08 -4.17
N GLU A 647 -41.98 -7.23 -3.39
CA GLU A 647 -41.70 -5.78 -3.35
C GLU A 647 -40.23 -5.44 -3.01
N PRO A 648 -39.55 -6.11 -2.06
CA PRO A 648 -38.13 -5.88 -1.79
C PRO A 648 -37.25 -6.15 -3.02
N ILE A 649 -37.54 -7.22 -3.77
CA ILE A 649 -36.82 -7.58 -5.01
C ILE A 649 -37.04 -6.54 -6.11
N ARG A 650 -38.25 -5.99 -6.23
CA ARG A 650 -38.54 -4.91 -7.19
C ARG A 650 -37.80 -3.62 -6.84
N LYS A 651 -37.77 -3.23 -5.56
CA LYS A 651 -37.00 -2.06 -5.11
C LYS A 651 -35.51 -2.21 -5.41
N LEU A 652 -34.95 -3.39 -5.13
CA LEU A 652 -33.56 -3.71 -5.45
C LEU A 652 -33.25 -3.63 -6.94
N SER A 653 -34.17 -4.06 -7.81
CA SER A 653 -33.93 -4.09 -9.25
C SER A 653 -33.79 -2.72 -9.92
N GLY A 654 -34.08 -1.63 -9.20
CA GLY A 654 -33.75 -0.27 -9.62
C GLY A 654 -32.30 0.14 -9.37
N VAL A 655 -31.55 -0.62 -8.55
CA VAL A 655 -30.18 -0.31 -8.12
C VAL A 655 -29.19 -1.41 -8.54
N VAL A 656 -29.65 -2.66 -8.53
CA VAL A 656 -28.86 -3.85 -8.82
C VAL A 656 -29.47 -4.60 -9.99
N ASN A 657 -28.63 -5.15 -10.87
CA ASN A 657 -29.14 -5.91 -12.02
C ASN A 657 -29.92 -7.16 -11.55
N PHE A 658 -30.94 -7.55 -12.32
CA PHE A 658 -31.86 -8.61 -11.91
C PHE A 658 -31.17 -9.98 -11.78
N LYS A 659 -30.22 -10.29 -12.67
CA LYS A 659 -29.41 -11.51 -12.62
C LYS A 659 -28.66 -11.66 -11.30
N THR A 660 -28.02 -10.60 -10.81
CA THR A 660 -27.35 -10.55 -9.51
C THR A 660 -28.33 -10.81 -8.38
N ILE A 661 -29.51 -10.19 -8.40
CA ILE A 661 -30.53 -10.40 -7.36
C ILE A 661 -30.97 -11.87 -7.32
N LEU A 662 -31.14 -12.50 -8.49
CA LEU A 662 -31.47 -13.93 -8.59
C LEU A 662 -30.36 -14.82 -8.03
N ILE A 663 -29.09 -14.49 -8.31
CA ILE A 663 -27.95 -15.27 -7.83
C ILE A 663 -27.79 -15.12 -6.32
N PHE A 664 -27.89 -13.89 -5.80
CA PHE A 664 -27.92 -13.63 -4.36
C PHE A 664 -29.07 -14.40 -3.70
N THR A 665 -30.25 -14.38 -4.30
CA THR A 665 -31.42 -15.18 -3.85
C THR A 665 -31.13 -16.68 -3.82
N LYS A 666 -30.49 -17.24 -4.86
CA LYS A 666 -30.09 -18.65 -4.93
C LYS A 666 -29.11 -19.06 -3.85
N ILE A 667 -28.18 -18.16 -3.49
CA ILE A 667 -27.22 -18.38 -2.40
C ILE A 667 -27.95 -18.38 -1.05
N MET A 668 -28.96 -17.52 -0.90
CA MET A 668 -29.76 -17.39 0.33
C MET A 668 -30.82 -18.48 0.48
N GLU A 669 -31.14 -19.24 -0.57
CA GLU A 669 -32.13 -20.32 -0.54
C GLU A 669 -31.83 -21.40 0.52
N ASP A 670 -30.55 -21.63 0.81
CA ASP A 670 -30.07 -22.58 1.83
C ASP A 670 -30.33 -22.12 3.29
N SER A 671 -30.93 -20.94 3.51
CA SER A 671 -30.99 -20.30 4.84
C SER A 671 -32.05 -20.85 5.80
N ASN A 672 -32.85 -21.88 5.46
CA ASN A 672 -33.94 -22.35 6.31
C ASN A 672 -34.10 -23.89 6.35
N PHE A 673 -33.50 -24.50 7.37
CA PHE A 673 -34.08 -25.63 8.13
C PHE A 673 -33.71 -25.39 9.60
N HIS A 674 -34.73 -25.01 10.38
CA HIS A 674 -34.83 -24.85 11.84
C HIS A 674 -33.59 -24.35 12.61
N GLU A 675 -33.52 -23.04 12.85
CA GLU A 675 -33.17 -22.54 14.19
C GLU A 675 -34.42 -21.79 14.70
N VAL A 676 -35.22 -22.52 15.48
CA VAL A 676 -36.24 -21.92 16.36
C VAL A 676 -35.50 -21.54 17.66
N PRO A 677 -35.84 -20.42 18.34
CA PRO A 677 -35.10 -19.91 19.50
C PRO A 677 -34.83 -20.94 20.60
#